data_AF-A0A1L7VVK0-F1
#
_entry.id   AF-A0A1L7VVK0-F1
#
_cell.length_a   1.000
_cell.length_b   1.000
_cell.length_c   1.000
_cell.angle_alpha   90.00
_cell.angle_beta   90.00
_cell.angle_gamma   90.00
#
_symmetry.space_group_name_H-M   'P 1'
#
loop_
_entity.id
_entity.type
_entity.pdbx_description
1 polymer ?
#
loop_
_entity_poly.entity_id
_entity_poly.type
_entity_poly.pdbx_seq_one_letter_code
_entity_poly.pdbx_strand_id
1 'polypeptide(L)'
;MAFSGFVRKTDIPLKALTVSFFFNARGDLLEKSVSGMYRSLLLQLLQGFPDIQIILDDPDLIARNQVICPPLNVLKDLFRSAVSSLGNQALTCFIDALDECDEQQIRDMVEFFEEVAEQCVEDNMKFQVCFSSRHYPYIDIKSGIRLTLEGQDGHSEDLKRYISRHLRIKDPPLVEELTAMMLEKAAGVFLWVALVVDILNEENRHGRIALRTRLRQVPNELSALFQDILTRDKGHLERLLLSILWILLAERPLQPGEYYHALWSGLLLRQKGDPEMPPVNSTDISDCFNKFVISSSKGLAEITKSKKPTVQFIHESVRDFLIKDKGLYTLWPTLAADWKSQGHEELKLCCNTYIFHETVREALDKQNSTHTQDPEESLLEQFPFLGYASQCVLHHADAAAHEIIQQEFLSEFPLPKWITIFNVFEKHKIRKYDLDANILYILAERGYSNLIRTNLEISPGIEGAGGRYPSPLLAAMAKGNKGSVAALLGLPSRIYNGVDITDKLKCRRDSVRKGQTPFAWACEEGHLAIAQLLLQNGSRVIEADLVRVTVNGHSEIAKMLLGKGADVRAVNKDGTTALHGALSKCDFETAKILLDKGADVTAVGRGRRTPLHEASAKGHLEFVKILLDKGADVTAVDWLGSTPLHLTSDSDIAMILLDKGADITVTDHDRRTILHRASSAGSVELVKILLEKGADVNAVSKDGKTALHHSTSAEVTTLLLEKGADITATDTDGWTSLHFASLMNRLEVVKALLEKGAGITAKNNSGRTSYDIARWRHPQIAMILLEKEIKDSSVRDVN
;
A
#
# COMPACT_ATOMS: atom_id res chain seq x y z
N MET A 1 63.58 30.64 14.85
CA MET A 1 62.29 31.37 14.67
C MET A 1 61.76 30.96 13.30
N ALA A 2 60.59 30.39 13.09
CA ALA A 2 59.37 30.31 13.88
C ALA A 2 58.75 28.90 13.80
N PHE A 3 58.04 28.54 14.87
CA PHE A 3 57.40 27.25 15.10
C PHE A 3 56.04 27.13 14.41
N SER A 4 55.76 25.92 13.91
CA SER A 4 54.45 25.42 13.45
C SER A 4 53.45 25.36 14.62
N GLY A 5 52.38 26.15 14.53
CA GLY A 5 51.26 26.14 15.46
C GLY A 5 50.14 25.21 14.99
N PHE A 6 49.77 24.26 15.86
CA PHE A 6 48.55 23.47 15.83
C PHE A 6 47.30 24.34 15.59
N VAL A 7 46.55 24.06 14.54
CA VAL A 7 45.14 24.49 14.43
C VAL A 7 44.29 23.39 15.07
N ARG A 8 43.66 23.71 16.20
CA ARG A 8 42.68 22.85 16.87
C ARG A 8 41.52 22.55 15.91
N LYS A 9 41.13 21.27 15.82
CA LYS A 9 39.82 20.88 15.27
C LYS A 9 38.76 21.65 16.04
N THR A 10 38.12 22.59 15.36
CA THR A 10 36.94 23.30 15.85
C THR A 10 35.80 22.30 15.95
N ASP A 11 35.19 22.20 17.12
CA ASP A 11 33.93 21.50 17.37
C ASP A 11 32.86 21.99 16.39
N ILE A 12 32.57 21.19 15.37
CA ILE A 12 31.36 21.31 14.57
C ILE A 12 30.23 20.82 15.47
N PRO A 13 29.16 21.60 15.72
CA PRO A 13 28.10 21.17 16.62
C PRO A 13 27.49 19.86 16.13
N LEU A 14 27.55 18.83 16.98
CA LEU A 14 26.85 17.57 16.81
C LEU A 14 25.37 17.88 16.54
N LYS A 15 24.91 17.68 15.31
CA LYS A 15 23.50 17.82 14.96
C LYS A 15 22.77 16.66 15.62
N ALA A 16 22.08 16.94 16.73
CA ALA A 16 21.25 15.99 17.46
C ALA A 16 19.80 16.11 16.96
N LEU A 17 19.17 14.98 16.66
CA LEU A 17 17.78 14.91 16.24
C LEU A 17 16.99 14.08 17.25
N THR A 18 15.81 14.58 17.62
CA THR A 18 14.83 13.83 18.39
C THR A 18 13.66 13.51 17.49
N VAL A 19 13.33 12.23 17.37
CA VAL A 19 12.14 11.73 16.66
C VAL A 19 11.21 11.05 17.64
N SER A 20 9.91 11.07 17.37
CA SER A 20 8.93 10.52 18.31
C SER A 20 7.72 9.89 17.64
N PHE A 21 7.15 8.89 18.28
CA PHE A 21 5.86 8.32 17.92
C PHE A 21 5.06 7.96 19.18
N PHE A 22 3.76 8.24 19.13
CA PHE A 22 2.83 7.99 20.23
C PHE A 22 1.76 7.05 19.70
N PHE A 23 1.71 5.82 20.19
CA PHE A 23 0.66 4.90 19.79
C PHE A 23 -0.70 5.44 20.25
N ASN A 24 -1.64 5.52 19.32
CA ASN A 24 -3.00 5.94 19.62
C ASN A 24 -3.95 4.77 19.33
N ALA A 25 -4.34 4.04 20.37
CA ALA A 25 -5.26 2.90 20.29
C ALA A 25 -6.57 3.20 19.55
N ARG A 26 -6.98 4.48 19.59
CA ARG A 26 -8.24 4.99 19.01
C ARG A 26 -8.02 5.84 17.77
N GLY A 27 -6.77 5.93 17.30
CA GLY A 27 -6.40 6.61 16.08
C GLY A 27 -6.65 5.76 14.83
N ASP A 28 -6.38 6.35 13.68
CA ASP A 28 -6.44 5.65 12.40
C ASP A 28 -5.43 4.49 12.35
N LEU A 29 -5.57 3.59 11.36
CA LEU A 29 -4.72 2.40 11.23
C LEU A 29 -3.21 2.67 11.37
N LEU A 30 -2.72 3.81 10.87
CA LEU A 30 -1.31 4.19 10.96
C LEU A 30 -0.90 4.69 12.35
N GLU A 31 -1.82 5.26 13.12
CA GLU A 31 -1.53 5.78 14.46
C GLU A 31 -1.47 4.66 15.51
N LYS A 32 -2.05 3.49 15.21
CA LYS A 32 -2.05 2.30 16.09
C LYS A 32 -1.14 1.15 15.65
N SER A 33 -0.43 1.28 14.53
CA SER A 33 0.36 0.16 13.97
C SER A 33 1.86 0.41 13.99
N VAL A 34 2.64 -0.65 14.22
CA VAL A 34 4.11 -0.62 14.15
C VAL A 34 4.60 -0.15 12.78
N SER A 35 3.92 -0.54 11.69
CA SER A 35 4.23 -0.02 10.36
C SER A 35 4.05 1.50 10.26
N GLY A 36 3.01 2.06 10.88
CA GLY A 36 2.81 3.50 10.94
C GLY A 36 3.88 4.22 11.77
N MET A 37 4.32 3.61 12.87
CA MET A 37 5.46 4.09 13.66
C MET A 37 6.73 4.20 12.80
N TYR A 38 7.20 3.12 12.17
CA TYR A 38 8.42 3.16 11.35
C TYR A 38 8.33 4.18 10.21
N ARG A 39 7.16 4.30 9.56
CA ARG A 39 6.94 5.32 8.52
C ARG A 39 7.09 6.74 9.07
N SER A 40 6.53 7.00 10.25
CA SER A 40 6.62 8.30 10.90
C SER A 40 8.06 8.62 11.31
N LEU A 41 8.76 7.65 11.91
CA LEU A 41 10.16 7.81 12.31
C LEU A 41 11.07 8.05 11.10
N LEU A 42 10.92 7.29 10.01
CA LEU A 42 11.66 7.50 8.76
C LEU A 42 11.39 8.88 8.14
N LEU A 43 10.13 9.34 8.15
CA LEU A 43 9.78 10.67 7.67
C LEU A 43 10.44 11.77 8.50
N GLN A 44 10.42 11.65 9.83
CA GLN A 44 11.08 12.60 10.74
C GLN A 44 12.60 12.58 10.58
N LEU A 45 13.20 11.40 10.39
CA LEU A 45 14.62 11.26 10.06
C LEU A 45 14.95 11.99 8.76
N LEU A 46 14.16 11.81 7.70
CA LEU A 46 14.39 12.48 6.41
C LEU A 46 14.27 14.01 6.53
N GLN A 47 13.29 14.48 7.31
CA GLN A 47 13.12 15.91 7.57
C GLN A 47 14.29 16.51 8.35
N GLY A 48 14.87 15.77 9.31
CA GLY A 48 16.03 16.21 10.09
C GLY A 48 17.37 16.07 9.35
N PHE A 49 17.51 15.02 8.54
CA PHE A 49 18.71 14.65 7.80
C PHE A 49 18.35 14.30 6.34
N PRO A 50 18.21 15.31 5.46
CA PRO A 50 17.81 15.09 4.07
C PRO A 50 18.74 14.18 3.27
N ASP A 51 20.00 14.05 3.67
CA ASP A 51 21.02 13.23 3.00
C ASP A 51 20.66 11.73 2.99
N ILE A 52 19.80 11.27 3.92
CA ILE A 52 19.34 9.87 3.95
C ILE A 52 18.42 9.53 2.78
N GLN A 53 17.98 10.51 1.98
CA GLN A 53 17.15 10.28 0.79
C GLN A 53 17.77 9.23 -0.15
N ILE A 54 19.11 9.18 -0.23
CA ILE A 54 19.85 8.21 -1.04
C ILE A 54 19.51 6.75 -0.63
N ILE A 55 19.25 6.51 0.65
CA ILE A 55 18.89 5.19 1.20
C ILE A 55 17.42 4.90 0.94
N LEU A 56 16.56 5.92 1.00
CA LEU A 56 15.14 5.77 0.69
C LEU A 56 14.89 5.56 -0.80
N ASP A 57 15.81 6.01 -1.66
CA ASP A 57 15.76 5.80 -3.11
C ASP A 57 16.51 4.53 -3.57
N ASP A 58 16.99 3.70 -2.63
CA ASP A 58 17.71 2.47 -2.93
C ASP A 58 16.79 1.48 -3.68
N PRO A 59 17.08 1.17 -4.96
CA PRO A 59 16.24 0.32 -5.79
C PRO A 59 16.23 -1.16 -5.35
N ASP A 60 17.20 -1.58 -4.54
CA ASP A 60 17.30 -2.94 -3.99
C ASP A 60 16.36 -3.12 -2.79
N LEU A 61 16.11 -2.05 -2.02
CA LEU A 61 15.15 -2.02 -0.91
C LEU A 61 13.74 -1.61 -1.36
N ILE A 62 13.63 -0.67 -2.30
CA ILE A 62 12.36 -0.17 -2.84
C ILE A 62 12.33 -0.36 -4.35
N ALA A 63 11.52 -1.30 -4.83
CA ALA A 63 11.40 -1.55 -6.27
C ALA A 63 10.91 -0.30 -7.03
N ARG A 64 11.58 0.04 -8.15
CA ARG A 64 11.32 1.25 -8.96
C ARG A 64 9.87 1.45 -9.45
N ASN A 65 9.04 0.40 -9.41
CA ASN A 65 7.64 0.41 -9.83
C ASN A 65 6.65 0.32 -8.65
N GLN A 66 7.11 0.47 -7.41
CA GLN A 66 6.31 0.30 -6.22
C GLN A 66 5.49 1.56 -5.90
N VAL A 67 4.19 1.50 -6.16
CA VAL A 67 3.22 2.60 -5.92
C VAL A 67 2.64 2.56 -4.50
N ILE A 68 2.99 1.54 -3.69
CA ILE A 68 2.40 1.28 -2.37
C ILE A 68 3.50 1.24 -1.31
N CYS A 69 3.19 1.70 -0.10
CA CYS A 69 4.07 1.67 1.06
C CYS A 69 4.77 0.30 1.25
N PRO A 70 6.09 0.28 1.53
CA PRO A 70 6.82 -0.96 1.77
C PRO A 70 6.25 -1.81 2.92
N PRO A 71 6.39 -3.14 2.86
CA PRO A 71 6.03 -4.02 3.98
C PRO A 71 6.93 -3.74 5.21
N LEU A 72 6.47 -4.18 6.39
CA LEU A 72 7.11 -3.85 7.67
C LEU A 72 8.60 -4.23 7.73
N ASN A 73 8.98 -5.39 7.19
CA ASN A 73 10.38 -5.81 7.14
C ASN A 73 11.24 -4.82 6.35
N VAL A 74 10.79 -4.37 5.19
CA VAL A 74 11.50 -3.36 4.39
C VAL A 74 11.57 -2.02 5.14
N LEU A 75 10.52 -1.63 5.87
CA LEU A 75 10.57 -0.43 6.71
C LEU A 75 11.60 -0.54 7.84
N LYS A 76 11.74 -1.72 8.46
CA LYS A 76 12.78 -2.01 9.46
C LYS A 76 14.18 -1.89 8.84
N ASP A 77 14.39 -2.49 7.66
CA ASP A 77 15.67 -2.46 6.95
C ASP A 77 16.06 -1.04 6.52
N LEU A 78 15.10 -0.26 6.02
CA LEU A 78 15.28 1.15 5.69
C LEU A 78 15.65 1.97 6.93
N PHE A 79 14.97 1.74 8.06
CA PHE A 79 15.27 2.44 9.31
C PHE A 79 16.68 2.11 9.81
N ARG A 80 17.06 0.82 9.84
CA ARG A 80 18.40 0.37 10.22
C ARG A 80 19.48 1.01 9.34
N SER A 81 19.27 1.01 8.03
CA SER A 81 20.20 1.59 7.06
C SER A 81 20.33 3.10 7.23
N ALA A 82 19.19 3.79 7.41
CA ALA A 82 19.15 5.22 7.66
C ALA A 82 19.93 5.60 8.94
N VAL A 83 19.70 4.90 10.06
CA VAL A 83 20.42 5.14 11.31
C VAL A 83 21.92 4.89 11.16
N SER A 84 22.30 3.82 10.47
CA SER A 84 23.71 3.46 10.24
C SER A 84 24.46 4.51 9.40
N SER A 85 23.76 5.21 8.51
CA SER A 85 24.34 6.28 7.68
C SER A 85 24.56 7.61 8.40
N LEU A 86 24.06 7.76 9.63
CA LEU A 86 24.08 9.05 10.33
C LEU A 86 25.48 9.51 10.75
N GLY A 87 26.49 8.64 10.72
CA GLY A 87 27.91 8.86 11.07
C GLY A 87 28.22 10.03 12.01
N ASN A 88 28.63 9.90 13.26
CA ASN A 88 28.78 10.98 14.26
C ASN A 88 27.53 11.77 14.64
N GLN A 89 26.45 11.87 13.86
CA GLN A 89 25.23 12.56 14.29
C GLN A 89 24.54 11.80 15.44
N ALA A 90 23.85 12.52 16.32
CA ALA A 90 23.15 11.92 17.47
C ALA A 90 21.66 11.81 17.20
N LEU A 91 21.06 10.67 17.55
CA LEU A 91 19.64 10.40 17.37
C LEU A 91 19.02 9.88 18.66
N THR A 92 17.89 10.49 19.06
CA THR A 92 17.05 10.02 20.16
C THR A 92 15.65 9.71 19.66
N CYS A 93 15.15 8.50 19.93
CA CYS A 93 13.79 8.07 19.60
C CYS A 93 12.93 8.00 20.87
N PHE A 94 11.77 8.66 20.87
CA PHE A 94 10.74 8.49 21.90
C PHE A 94 9.57 7.68 21.33
N ILE A 95 9.27 6.54 21.93
CA ILE A 95 8.17 5.67 21.51
C ILE A 95 7.28 5.42 22.73
N ASP A 96 6.08 6.00 22.70
CA ASP A 96 5.14 6.01 23.81
C ASP A 96 3.92 5.12 23.58
N ALA A 97 3.33 4.65 24.69
CA ALA A 97 2.15 3.82 24.76
C ALA A 97 2.31 2.44 24.08
N LEU A 98 3.43 1.77 24.34
CA LEU A 98 3.71 0.43 23.80
C LEU A 98 2.58 -0.58 24.04
N ASP A 99 1.95 -0.50 25.21
CA ASP A 99 0.85 -1.37 25.64
C ASP A 99 -0.43 -1.25 24.80
N GLU A 100 -0.51 -0.28 23.90
CA GLU A 100 -1.57 -0.16 22.89
C GLU A 100 -1.30 -1.00 21.63
N CYS A 101 -0.14 -1.64 21.55
CA CYS A 101 0.26 -2.53 20.48
C CYS A 101 0.08 -4.02 20.87
N ASP A 102 0.09 -4.91 19.88
CA ASP A 102 0.06 -6.34 20.12
C ASP A 102 1.34 -6.80 20.85
N GLU A 103 1.20 -7.72 21.81
CA GLU A 103 2.33 -8.16 22.65
C GLU A 103 3.49 -8.75 21.83
N GLN A 104 3.21 -9.51 20.78
CA GLN A 104 4.26 -10.06 19.92
C GLN A 104 4.94 -8.95 19.12
N GLN A 105 4.17 -8.00 18.60
CA GLN A 105 4.71 -6.86 17.86
C GLN A 105 5.62 -5.98 18.72
N ILE A 106 5.28 -5.81 20.00
CA ILE A 106 6.13 -5.08 20.96
C ILE A 106 7.45 -5.80 21.18
N ARG A 107 7.42 -7.13 21.41
CA ARG A 107 8.62 -7.94 21.61
C ARG A 107 9.55 -7.85 20.39
N ASP A 108 9.00 -8.07 19.19
CA ASP A 108 9.74 -7.99 17.92
C ASP A 108 10.31 -6.59 17.64
N MET A 109 9.63 -5.55 18.15
CA MET A 109 10.06 -4.17 18.00
C MET A 109 11.19 -3.82 18.96
N VAL A 110 11.05 -4.18 20.23
CA VAL A 110 12.08 -3.94 21.26
C VAL A 110 13.36 -4.68 20.89
N GLU A 111 13.26 -5.97 20.53
CA GLU A 111 14.42 -6.76 20.07
C GLU A 111 15.12 -6.09 18.88
N PHE A 112 14.36 -5.60 17.90
CA PHE A 112 14.95 -4.88 16.77
C PHE A 112 15.67 -3.58 17.17
N PHE A 113 15.10 -2.78 18.07
CA PHE A 113 15.75 -1.55 18.53
C PHE A 113 17.00 -1.84 19.38
N GLU A 114 17.01 -2.94 20.14
CA GLU A 114 18.21 -3.43 20.82
C GLU A 114 19.31 -3.80 19.81
N GLU A 115 18.99 -4.58 18.77
CA GLU A 115 19.95 -4.93 17.70
C GLU A 115 20.54 -3.69 17.02
N VAL A 116 19.70 -2.69 16.71
CA VAL A 116 20.16 -1.43 16.09
C VAL A 116 21.04 -0.64 17.05
N ALA A 117 20.71 -0.62 18.35
CA ALA A 117 21.52 0.05 19.36
C ALA A 117 22.87 -0.62 19.57
N GLU A 118 22.93 -1.96 19.60
CA GLU A 118 24.17 -2.73 19.67
C GLU A 118 25.08 -2.42 18.48
N GLN A 119 24.53 -2.44 17.25
CA GLN A 119 25.27 -2.06 16.04
C GLN A 119 25.80 -0.62 16.12
N CYS A 120 24.99 0.32 16.59
CA CYS A 120 25.41 1.71 16.75
C CYS A 120 26.56 1.87 17.76
N VAL A 121 26.60 1.06 18.82
CA VAL A 121 27.71 1.07 19.77
C VAL A 121 29.01 0.60 19.10
N GLU A 122 28.95 -0.45 18.28
CA GLU A 122 30.11 -0.94 17.50
C GLU A 122 30.61 0.12 16.52
N ASP A 123 29.70 0.86 15.89
CA ASP A 123 30.00 1.92 14.93
C ASP A 123 30.33 3.28 15.58
N ASN A 124 30.43 3.34 16.92
CA ASN A 124 30.69 4.54 17.73
C ASN A 124 29.69 5.69 17.47
N MET A 125 28.43 5.32 17.24
CA MET A 125 27.29 6.18 16.98
C MET A 125 26.47 6.47 18.24
N LYS A 126 25.94 7.69 18.36
CA LYS A 126 25.08 8.08 19.50
C LYS A 126 23.61 7.85 19.16
N PHE A 127 23.11 6.65 19.46
CA PHE A 127 21.71 6.29 19.31
C PHE A 127 21.07 5.96 20.66
N GLN A 128 19.92 6.57 20.96
CA GLN A 128 19.18 6.36 22.20
C GLN A 128 17.71 6.13 21.91
N VAL A 129 17.09 5.19 22.61
CA VAL A 129 15.65 4.91 22.50
C VAL A 129 15.03 4.97 23.89
N CYS A 130 13.94 5.72 24.01
CA CYS A 130 13.12 5.81 25.20
C CYS A 130 11.75 5.21 24.91
N PHE A 131 11.46 4.13 25.60
CA PHE A 131 10.20 3.41 25.55
C PHE A 131 9.37 3.74 26.78
N SER A 132 8.09 4.07 26.60
CA SER A 132 7.12 4.20 27.70
C SER A 132 5.92 3.27 27.52
N SER A 133 5.57 2.59 28.59
CA SER A 133 4.48 1.62 28.64
C SER A 133 3.89 1.54 30.04
N ARG A 134 2.62 1.11 30.13
CA ARG A 134 2.03 0.62 31.38
C ARG A 134 2.71 -0.68 31.83
N HIS A 135 2.39 -1.15 33.05
CA HIS A 135 3.03 -2.32 33.68
C HIS A 135 2.84 -3.65 32.91
N TYR A 136 1.95 -3.68 31.91
CA TYR A 136 1.68 -4.82 31.05
C TYR A 136 1.55 -4.36 29.60
N PRO A 137 2.15 -5.05 28.61
CA PRO A 137 2.89 -6.32 28.74
C PRO A 137 4.25 -6.15 29.42
N TYR A 138 4.75 -7.23 30.04
CA TYR A 138 6.12 -7.24 30.58
C TYR A 138 7.11 -7.26 29.41
N ILE A 139 7.72 -6.11 29.16
CA ILE A 139 8.78 -5.94 28.18
C ILE A 139 10.10 -6.22 28.89
N ASP A 140 10.74 -7.33 28.50
CA ASP A 140 12.11 -7.61 28.92
C ASP A 140 13.05 -6.81 28.01
N ILE A 141 13.99 -6.07 28.61
CA ILE A 141 15.00 -5.29 27.90
C ILE A 141 16.34 -5.81 28.42
N LYS A 142 17.14 -6.40 27.54
CA LYS A 142 18.46 -6.96 27.85
C LYS A 142 19.44 -5.85 28.24
N SER A 143 19.38 -4.73 27.52
CA SER A 143 20.35 -3.62 27.64
C SER A 143 19.64 -2.28 27.73
N GLY A 144 19.39 -1.79 28.96
CA GLY A 144 18.75 -0.48 29.14
C GLY A 144 18.56 -0.05 30.60
N ILE A 145 18.09 1.19 30.79
CA ILE A 145 17.69 1.73 32.09
C ILE A 145 16.17 1.64 32.20
N ARG A 146 15.68 0.92 33.21
CA ARG A 146 14.25 0.86 33.53
C ARG A 146 13.92 1.86 34.64
N LEU A 147 13.03 2.79 34.35
CA LEU A 147 12.47 3.72 35.33
C LEU A 147 11.01 3.35 35.60
N THR A 148 10.69 3.03 36.84
CA THR A 148 9.31 2.86 37.29
C THR A 148 8.87 4.13 38.00
N LEU A 149 7.91 4.83 37.41
CA LEU A 149 7.47 6.17 37.81
C LEU A 149 7.02 6.22 39.27
N GLU A 150 6.30 5.18 39.73
CA GLU A 150 5.84 5.03 41.13
C GLU A 150 6.98 4.97 42.15
N GLY A 151 8.17 4.52 41.72
CA GLY A 151 9.36 4.43 42.57
C GLY A 151 10.32 5.62 42.44
N GLN A 152 9.99 6.65 41.66
CA GLN A 152 10.84 7.83 41.51
C GLN A 152 10.57 8.88 42.59
N ASP A 153 11.63 9.56 43.01
CA ASP A 153 11.56 10.68 43.94
C ASP A 153 10.65 11.80 43.39
N GLY A 154 9.68 12.24 44.18
CA GLY A 154 8.74 13.31 43.82
C GLY A 154 7.38 12.86 43.27
N HIS A 155 7.18 11.58 42.93
CA HIS A 155 5.86 11.09 42.47
C HIS A 155 4.76 11.28 43.52
N SER A 156 5.08 10.97 44.78
CA SER A 156 4.16 11.20 45.92
C SER A 156 3.85 12.69 46.12
N GLU A 157 4.82 13.56 45.88
CA GLU A 157 4.67 15.03 45.96
C GLU A 157 3.77 15.56 44.86
N ASP A 158 3.81 14.97 43.66
CA ASP A 158 2.92 15.34 42.57
C ASP A 158 1.46 14.91 42.83
N LEU A 159 1.24 13.73 43.41
CA LEU A 159 -0.08 13.31 43.89
C LEU A 159 -0.62 14.27 44.96
N LYS A 160 0.20 14.61 45.96
CA LYS A 160 -0.14 15.61 47.00
C LYS A 160 -0.51 16.96 46.38
N ARG A 161 0.30 17.42 45.42
CA ARG A 161 0.09 18.71 44.72
C ARG A 161 -1.22 18.69 43.93
N TYR A 162 -1.55 17.60 43.26
CA TYR A 162 -2.83 17.44 42.57
C TYR A 162 -4.00 17.52 43.55
N ILE A 163 -3.95 16.73 44.63
CA ILE A 163 -4.99 16.73 45.68
C ILE A 163 -5.20 18.16 46.21
N SER A 164 -4.13 18.86 46.58
CA SER A 164 -4.24 20.22 47.13
C SER A 164 -4.86 21.24 46.16
N ARG A 165 -4.68 21.05 44.85
CA ARG A 165 -5.19 21.95 43.81
C ARG A 165 -6.65 21.67 43.46
N HIS A 166 -7.07 20.40 43.54
CA HIS A 166 -8.36 19.95 43.01
C HIS A 166 -9.39 19.57 44.08
N LEU A 167 -8.98 19.31 45.32
CA LEU A 167 -9.88 19.02 46.43
C LEU A 167 -10.53 20.31 46.94
N ARG A 168 -11.85 20.44 46.78
CA ARG A 168 -12.64 21.64 47.09
C ARG A 168 -13.25 21.57 48.49
N ILE A 169 -12.40 21.39 49.50
CA ILE A 169 -12.79 21.31 50.92
C ILE A 169 -12.14 22.47 51.69
N LYS A 170 -12.92 23.18 52.51
CA LYS A 170 -12.46 24.41 53.19
C LYS A 170 -11.76 24.19 54.53
N ASP A 171 -11.81 22.99 55.10
CA ASP A 171 -11.30 22.64 56.44
C ASP A 171 -9.86 22.06 56.34
N PRO A 172 -8.79 22.83 56.66
CA PRO A 172 -7.42 22.39 56.39
C PRO A 172 -6.99 21.12 57.16
N PRO A 173 -7.27 20.95 58.47
CA PRO A 173 -7.01 19.69 59.16
C PRO A 173 -7.68 18.47 58.52
N LEU A 174 -8.90 18.63 58.00
CA LEU A 174 -9.59 17.56 57.29
C LEU A 174 -8.95 17.26 55.94
N VAL A 175 -8.46 18.29 55.23
CA VAL A 175 -7.75 18.12 53.95
C VAL A 175 -6.45 17.34 54.14
N GLU A 176 -5.66 17.63 55.18
CA GLU A 176 -4.44 16.89 55.49
C GLU A 176 -4.75 15.40 55.79
N GLU A 177 -5.76 15.14 56.62
CA GLU A 177 -6.22 13.78 56.96
C GLU A 177 -6.65 13.01 55.71
N LEU A 178 -7.53 13.59 54.88
CA LEU A 178 -8.02 12.96 53.65
C LEU A 178 -6.88 12.74 52.64
N THR A 179 -5.91 13.67 52.58
CA THR A 179 -4.75 13.54 51.69
C THR A 179 -3.90 12.33 52.07
N ALA A 180 -3.59 12.14 53.37
CA ALA A 180 -2.84 10.98 53.83
C ALA A 180 -3.56 9.66 53.49
N MET A 181 -4.87 9.59 53.75
CA MET A 181 -5.69 8.42 53.44
C MET A 181 -5.75 8.12 51.93
N MET A 182 -5.86 9.15 51.08
CA MET A 182 -5.87 8.97 49.63
C MET A 182 -4.54 8.45 49.11
N LEU A 183 -3.41 8.99 49.58
CA LEU A 183 -2.09 8.54 49.14
C LEU A 183 -1.81 7.09 49.50
N GLU A 184 -2.23 6.66 50.70
CA GLU A 184 -2.11 5.27 51.14
C GLU A 184 -2.94 4.33 50.25
N LYS A 185 -4.21 4.67 49.99
CA LYS A 185 -5.12 3.82 49.21
C LYS A 185 -4.81 3.81 47.72
N ALA A 186 -4.30 4.92 47.17
CA ALA A 186 -3.99 5.04 45.74
C ALA A 186 -2.83 4.15 45.30
N ALA A 187 -1.94 3.76 46.23
CA ALA A 187 -0.75 2.96 45.93
C ALA A 187 0.07 3.49 44.74
N GLY A 188 0.16 4.81 44.58
CA GLY A 188 0.88 5.46 43.48
C GLY A 188 0.07 5.65 42.18
N VAL A 189 -1.17 5.17 42.07
CA VAL A 189 -1.98 5.29 40.86
C VAL A 189 -2.63 6.66 40.75
N PHE A 190 -2.13 7.51 39.84
CA PHE A 190 -2.62 8.88 39.67
C PHE A 190 -4.10 8.96 39.30
N LEU A 191 -4.57 8.11 38.37
CA LEU A 191 -5.97 8.11 37.94
C LEU A 191 -6.93 7.77 39.08
N TRP A 192 -6.51 6.90 40.01
CA TRP A 192 -7.29 6.61 41.21
C TRP A 192 -7.48 7.88 42.04
N VAL A 193 -6.40 8.64 42.28
CA VAL A 193 -6.47 9.91 43.01
C VAL A 193 -7.38 10.91 42.30
N ALA A 194 -7.28 11.04 40.98
CA ALA A 194 -8.11 11.94 40.20
C ALA A 194 -9.62 11.63 40.37
N LEU A 195 -10.00 10.36 40.21
CA LEU A 195 -11.39 9.91 40.38
C LEU A 195 -11.90 10.11 41.80
N VAL A 196 -11.08 9.78 42.80
CA VAL A 196 -11.48 9.87 44.21
C VAL A 196 -11.61 11.32 44.68
N VAL A 197 -10.76 12.23 44.20
CA VAL A 197 -10.90 13.67 44.46
C VAL A 197 -12.25 14.17 43.95
N ASP A 198 -12.67 13.77 42.75
CA ASP A 198 -13.97 14.15 42.20
C ASP A 198 -15.14 13.54 42.99
N ILE A 199 -15.03 12.26 43.38
CA ILE A 199 -16.01 11.60 44.27
C ILE A 199 -16.15 12.36 45.60
N LEU A 200 -15.04 12.78 46.22
CA LEU A 200 -15.08 13.53 47.48
C LEU A 200 -15.61 14.96 47.29
N ASN A 201 -15.31 15.59 46.15
CA ASN A 201 -15.86 16.91 45.81
C ASN A 201 -17.39 16.87 45.67
N GLU A 202 -17.94 15.82 45.07
CA GLU A 202 -19.39 15.58 45.03
C GLU A 202 -19.96 15.35 46.44
N GLU A 203 -19.32 14.49 47.22
CA GLU A 203 -19.78 14.08 48.55
C GLU A 203 -19.68 15.19 49.60
N ASN A 204 -18.81 16.19 49.38
CA ASN A 204 -18.62 17.34 50.28
C ASN A 204 -19.94 18.10 50.55
N ARG A 205 -20.92 18.01 49.63
CA ARG A 205 -22.25 18.61 49.81
C ARG A 205 -23.04 17.98 50.97
N HIS A 206 -22.71 16.75 51.39
CA HIS A 206 -23.36 16.03 52.49
C HIS A 206 -22.60 16.12 53.83
N GLY A 207 -21.50 16.90 53.89
CA GLY A 207 -20.80 17.25 55.12
C GLY A 207 -19.67 16.29 55.55
N ARG A 208 -19.03 16.63 56.68
CA ARG A 208 -17.73 16.06 57.12
C ARG A 208 -17.72 14.55 57.36
N ILE A 209 -18.79 14.00 57.95
CA ILE A 209 -18.87 12.56 58.27
C ILE A 209 -19.06 11.73 56.99
N ALA A 210 -19.79 12.26 56.01
CA ALA A 210 -20.00 11.62 54.71
C ALA A 210 -18.67 11.44 53.97
N LEU A 211 -17.80 12.44 53.98
CA LEU A 211 -16.47 12.40 53.35
C LEU A 211 -15.59 11.25 53.87
N ARG A 212 -15.45 11.13 55.20
CA ARG A 212 -14.63 10.06 55.81
C ARG A 212 -15.19 8.68 55.53
N THR A 213 -16.51 8.55 55.66
CA THR A 213 -17.21 7.28 55.40
C THR A 213 -17.04 6.88 53.94
N ARG A 214 -17.19 7.84 53.02
CA ARG A 214 -17.04 7.61 51.58
C ARG A 214 -15.63 7.16 51.24
N LEU A 215 -14.58 7.87 51.69
CA LEU A 215 -13.20 7.49 51.39
C LEU A 215 -12.83 6.08 51.93
N ARG A 216 -13.41 5.66 53.06
CA ARG A 216 -13.21 4.29 53.58
C ARG A 216 -13.86 3.22 52.73
N GLN A 217 -15.01 3.51 52.11
CA GLN A 217 -15.75 2.59 51.25
C GLN A 217 -15.16 2.46 49.85
N VAL A 218 -14.47 3.51 49.37
CA VAL A 218 -13.78 3.50 48.07
C VAL A 218 -12.76 2.35 48.02
N PRO A 219 -12.80 1.46 47.01
CA PRO A 219 -11.83 0.37 46.86
C PRO A 219 -10.40 0.88 46.57
N ASN A 220 -9.38 0.10 46.93
CA ASN A 220 -7.98 0.46 46.63
C ASN A 220 -7.63 0.17 45.16
N GLU A 221 -8.09 -0.96 44.63
CA GLU A 221 -7.82 -1.34 43.24
C GLU A 221 -8.63 -0.48 42.26
N LEU A 222 -7.99 -0.06 41.17
CA LEU A 222 -8.62 0.79 40.16
C LEU A 222 -9.79 0.10 39.46
N SER A 223 -9.69 -1.19 39.15
CA SER A 223 -10.78 -1.99 38.55
C SER A 223 -11.98 -2.09 39.49
N ALA A 224 -11.74 -2.32 40.78
CA ALA A 224 -12.79 -2.31 41.80
C ALA A 224 -13.41 -0.89 41.97
N LEU A 225 -12.61 0.17 41.86
CA LEU A 225 -13.10 1.55 41.86
C LEU A 225 -14.01 1.83 40.66
N PHE A 226 -13.64 1.41 39.44
CA PHE A 226 -14.52 1.54 38.28
C PHE A 226 -15.84 0.80 38.48
N GLN A 227 -15.80 -0.41 39.04
CA GLN A 227 -17.00 -1.16 39.39
C GLN A 227 -17.85 -0.41 40.42
N ASP A 228 -17.26 0.16 41.47
CA ASP A 228 -17.97 0.98 42.47
C ASP A 228 -18.64 2.19 41.80
N ILE A 229 -17.91 2.96 40.97
CA ILE A 229 -18.45 4.11 40.23
C ILE A 229 -19.64 3.70 39.37
N LEU A 230 -19.53 2.62 38.61
CA LEU A 230 -20.55 2.17 37.66
C LEU A 230 -21.79 1.58 38.36
N THR A 231 -21.64 1.01 39.55
CA THR A 231 -22.74 0.38 40.31
C THR A 231 -23.33 1.25 41.42
N ARG A 232 -22.71 2.41 41.72
CA ARG A 232 -23.08 3.31 42.82
C ARG A 232 -24.56 3.70 42.85
N ASP A 233 -25.09 4.07 41.70
CA ASP A 233 -26.52 4.33 41.50
C ASP A 233 -27.08 3.37 40.44
N LYS A 234 -28.33 2.94 40.63
CA LYS A 234 -29.06 2.14 39.64
C LYS A 234 -29.86 3.03 38.66
N GLY A 235 -29.62 4.35 38.68
CA GLY A 235 -30.30 5.30 37.82
C GLY A 235 -29.78 5.21 36.39
N HIS A 236 -30.68 5.18 35.40
CA HIS A 236 -30.34 5.24 33.97
C HIS A 236 -29.32 4.19 33.50
N LEU A 237 -29.35 2.96 34.03
CA LEU A 237 -28.44 1.88 33.65
C LEU A 237 -28.45 1.56 32.14
N GLU A 238 -29.59 1.74 31.46
CA GLU A 238 -29.65 1.58 30.00
C GLU A 238 -28.86 2.65 29.27
N ARG A 239 -28.92 3.90 29.74
CA ARG A 239 -28.15 5.00 29.17
C ARG A 239 -26.65 4.75 29.35
N LEU A 240 -26.26 4.26 30.52
CA LEU A 240 -24.88 3.89 30.82
C LEU A 240 -24.39 2.74 29.94
N LEU A 241 -25.19 1.67 29.82
CA LEU A 241 -24.85 0.53 28.98
C LEU A 241 -24.61 0.98 27.54
N LEU A 242 -25.56 1.71 26.98
CA LEU A 242 -25.45 2.11 25.60
C LEU A 242 -24.28 3.12 25.43
N SER A 243 -24.10 4.07 26.35
CA SER A 243 -22.93 4.99 26.42
C SER A 243 -21.61 4.24 26.29
N ILE A 244 -21.43 3.18 27.06
CA ILE A 244 -20.26 2.31 27.01
C ILE A 244 -20.16 1.60 25.65
N LEU A 245 -21.26 1.03 25.14
CA LEU A 245 -21.27 0.32 23.86
C LEU A 245 -20.92 1.22 22.66
N TRP A 246 -21.45 2.45 22.58
CA TRP A 246 -21.11 3.38 21.49
C TRP A 246 -19.61 3.73 21.51
N ILE A 247 -19.02 3.95 22.69
CA ILE A 247 -17.58 4.24 22.79
C ILE A 247 -16.73 3.02 22.42
N LEU A 248 -17.21 1.81 22.73
CA LEU A 248 -16.49 0.57 22.47
C LEU A 248 -16.55 0.08 21.03
N LEU A 249 -17.70 0.23 20.37
CA LEU A 249 -18.06 -0.47 19.13
C LEU A 249 -18.30 0.44 17.92
N ALA A 250 -18.32 1.76 18.09
CA ALA A 250 -18.40 2.65 16.93
C ALA A 250 -17.19 2.44 16.00
N GLU A 251 -17.44 2.38 14.69
CA GLU A 251 -16.41 2.14 13.66
C GLU A 251 -15.32 3.21 13.67
N ARG A 252 -15.71 4.43 14.06
CA ARG A 252 -14.80 5.50 14.46
C ARG A 252 -15.35 6.21 15.69
N PRO A 253 -14.50 6.87 16.51
CA PRO A 253 -14.99 7.69 17.61
C PRO A 253 -16.04 8.71 17.15
N LEU A 254 -17.15 8.78 17.87
CA LEU A 254 -18.25 9.68 17.58
C LEU A 254 -17.89 11.11 17.99
N GLN A 255 -18.28 12.09 17.18
CA GLN A 255 -18.26 13.50 17.56
C GLN A 255 -19.33 13.75 18.66
N PRO A 256 -19.20 14.79 19.51
CA PRO A 256 -20.16 15.06 20.59
C PRO A 256 -21.63 15.11 20.15
N GLY A 257 -21.93 15.76 19.02
CA GLY A 257 -23.30 15.80 18.47
C GLY A 257 -23.77 14.45 17.95
N GLU A 258 -22.89 13.68 17.30
CA GLU A 258 -23.17 12.31 16.87
C GLU A 258 -23.49 11.40 18.05
N TYR A 259 -22.65 11.47 19.10
CA TYR A 259 -22.80 10.71 20.32
C TYR A 259 -24.11 11.02 21.04
N TYR A 260 -24.47 12.29 21.14
CA TYR A 260 -25.72 12.73 21.75
C TYR A 260 -26.96 12.18 21.01
N HIS A 261 -26.97 12.30 19.68
CA HIS A 261 -28.06 11.83 18.84
C HIS A 261 -28.13 10.29 18.76
N ALA A 262 -26.99 9.60 18.78
CA ALA A 262 -26.92 8.15 18.90
C ALA A 262 -27.53 7.69 20.24
N LEU A 263 -27.16 8.35 21.34
CA LEU A 263 -27.73 8.13 22.67
C LEU A 263 -29.25 8.26 22.71
N TRP A 264 -29.74 9.36 22.16
CA TRP A 264 -31.18 9.60 22.04
C TRP A 264 -31.87 8.48 21.25
N SER A 265 -31.34 8.12 20.08
CA SER A 265 -31.94 7.11 19.22
C SER A 265 -31.96 5.71 19.86
N GLY A 266 -30.90 5.31 20.55
CA GLY A 266 -30.87 4.05 21.29
C GLY A 266 -31.84 4.02 22.47
N LEU A 267 -32.01 5.15 23.17
CA LEU A 267 -33.00 5.26 24.25
C LEU A 267 -34.45 5.25 23.75
N LEU A 268 -34.70 5.84 22.58
CA LEU A 268 -36.01 5.83 21.91
C LEU A 268 -36.46 4.39 21.62
N LEU A 269 -35.57 3.54 21.09
CA LEU A 269 -35.84 2.12 20.85
C LEU A 269 -36.28 1.36 22.11
N ARG A 270 -35.74 1.75 23.27
CA ARG A 270 -36.07 1.14 24.57
C ARG A 270 -37.28 1.78 25.25
N GLN A 271 -38.00 2.68 24.57
CA GLN A 271 -39.13 3.45 25.13
C GLN A 271 -38.75 4.22 26.41
N LYS A 272 -37.46 4.61 26.52
CA LYS A 272 -36.88 5.31 27.68
C LYS A 272 -36.29 6.67 27.31
N GLY A 273 -36.47 7.11 26.07
CA GLY A 273 -36.03 8.39 25.53
C GLY A 273 -37.16 9.39 25.34
N ASP A 274 -36.81 10.64 25.09
CA ASP A 274 -37.74 11.68 24.66
C ASP A 274 -38.26 11.35 23.24
N PRO A 275 -39.59 11.37 22.98
CA PRO A 275 -40.11 11.17 21.63
C PRO A 275 -39.69 12.28 20.65
N GLU A 276 -39.35 13.48 21.13
CA GLU A 276 -38.90 14.57 20.28
C GLU A 276 -37.40 14.48 19.99
N MET A 277 -37.04 14.73 18.73
CA MET A 277 -35.64 14.73 18.31
C MET A 277 -34.89 15.92 18.92
N PRO A 278 -33.67 15.73 19.46
CA PRO A 278 -33.00 16.80 20.17
C PRO A 278 -32.63 17.96 19.24
N PRO A 279 -32.79 19.23 19.70
CA PRO A 279 -32.44 20.40 18.89
C PRO A 279 -30.93 20.60 18.79
N VAL A 280 -30.47 21.07 17.64
CA VAL A 280 -29.03 21.30 17.32
C VAL A 280 -28.64 22.78 17.32
N ASN A 281 -29.59 23.72 17.56
CA ASN A 281 -29.34 25.17 17.52
C ASN A 281 -29.70 25.87 18.84
N SER A 282 -28.92 25.64 19.90
CA SER A 282 -28.98 26.44 21.14
C SER A 282 -27.59 26.98 21.50
N THR A 283 -27.56 28.15 22.14
CA THR A 283 -26.31 28.87 22.46
C THR A 283 -25.39 28.13 23.45
N ASP A 284 -25.88 27.06 24.11
CA ASP A 284 -25.19 26.32 25.18
C ASP A 284 -24.84 24.86 24.81
N ILE A 285 -24.89 24.49 23.53
CA ILE A 285 -24.77 23.08 23.09
C ILE A 285 -23.47 22.41 23.53
N SER A 286 -22.34 23.11 23.46
CA SER A 286 -21.05 22.51 23.84
C SER A 286 -20.99 22.13 25.32
N ASP A 287 -21.59 22.94 26.19
CA ASP A 287 -21.66 22.65 27.63
C ASP A 287 -22.68 21.55 27.91
N CYS A 288 -23.80 21.55 27.17
CA CYS A 288 -24.79 20.48 27.21
C CYS A 288 -24.19 19.12 26.84
N PHE A 289 -23.47 19.03 25.71
CA PHE A 289 -22.82 17.79 25.27
C PHE A 289 -21.80 17.30 26.29
N ASN A 290 -20.97 18.19 26.86
CA ASN A 290 -19.99 17.79 27.85
C ASN A 290 -20.66 17.22 29.12
N LYS A 291 -21.68 17.92 29.65
CA LYS A 291 -22.48 17.43 30.79
C LYS A 291 -23.16 16.09 30.46
N PHE A 292 -23.61 15.90 29.23
CA PHE A 292 -24.27 14.68 28.80
C PHE A 292 -23.30 13.50 28.68
N VAL A 293 -22.11 13.71 28.12
CA VAL A 293 -21.04 12.70 28.07
C VAL A 293 -20.66 12.27 29.48
N ILE A 294 -20.42 13.22 30.39
CA ILE A 294 -20.07 12.94 31.78
C ILE A 294 -21.20 12.18 32.49
N SER A 295 -22.44 12.66 32.40
CA SER A 295 -23.56 12.03 33.12
C SER A 295 -23.95 10.66 32.56
N SER A 296 -23.88 10.44 31.24
CA SER A 296 -24.21 9.15 30.62
C SER A 296 -23.14 8.08 30.86
N SER A 297 -21.88 8.46 31.03
CA SER A 297 -20.75 7.55 31.29
C SER A 297 -20.36 7.45 32.77
N LYS A 298 -21.07 8.14 33.66
CA LYS A 298 -20.72 8.31 35.08
C LYS A 298 -19.30 8.86 35.30
N GLY A 299 -18.91 9.80 34.44
CA GLY A 299 -17.60 10.48 34.49
C GLY A 299 -16.45 9.67 33.91
N LEU A 300 -16.70 8.49 33.32
CA LEU A 300 -15.66 7.67 32.71
C LEU A 300 -15.41 7.98 31.24
N ALA A 301 -16.14 8.94 30.66
CA ALA A 301 -15.90 9.46 29.31
C ALA A 301 -15.76 10.98 29.29
N GLU A 302 -15.03 11.47 28.28
CA GLU A 302 -14.73 12.87 28.05
C GLU A 302 -14.76 13.23 26.55
N ILE A 303 -14.71 14.54 26.27
CA ILE A 303 -14.55 15.08 24.93
C ILE A 303 -13.09 15.49 24.70
N THR A 304 -12.48 15.02 23.62
CA THR A 304 -11.07 15.32 23.32
C THR A 304 -10.82 16.79 23.01
N LYS A 305 -9.66 17.29 23.44
CA LYS A 305 -9.19 18.66 23.18
C LYS A 305 -8.44 18.74 21.84
N SER A 306 -9.10 18.41 20.74
CA SER A 306 -8.50 18.40 19.39
C SER A 306 -9.23 19.35 18.45
N LYS A 307 -8.69 19.54 17.22
CA LYS A 307 -9.38 20.30 16.16
C LYS A 307 -10.72 19.67 15.74
N LYS A 308 -10.89 18.36 15.97
CA LYS A 308 -12.10 17.58 15.65
C LYS A 308 -12.48 16.75 16.88
N PRO A 309 -13.19 17.35 17.86
CA PRO A 309 -13.42 16.74 19.15
C PRO A 309 -14.23 15.44 19.04
N THR A 310 -13.82 14.41 19.77
CA THR A 310 -14.46 13.08 19.79
C THR A 310 -14.77 12.69 21.22
N VAL A 311 -15.77 11.81 21.39
CA VAL A 311 -16.11 11.23 22.70
C VAL A 311 -15.28 9.96 22.90
N GLN A 312 -14.68 9.84 24.08
CA GLN A 312 -13.77 8.74 24.40
C GLN A 312 -13.80 8.45 25.90
N PHE A 313 -13.34 7.27 26.36
CA PHE A 313 -13.08 7.07 27.78
C PHE A 313 -11.93 7.95 28.27
N ILE A 314 -12.01 8.43 29.51
CA ILE A 314 -11.00 9.26 30.18
C ILE A 314 -9.61 8.61 30.25
N HIS A 315 -9.56 7.27 30.17
CA HIS A 315 -8.33 6.51 30.21
C HIS A 315 -8.55 5.11 29.61
N GLU A 316 -7.49 4.48 29.11
CA GLU A 316 -7.56 3.13 28.53
C GLU A 316 -7.86 2.06 29.58
N SER A 317 -7.45 2.27 30.83
CA SER A 317 -7.80 1.38 31.96
C SER A 317 -9.31 1.16 32.14
N VAL A 318 -10.15 2.09 31.69
CA VAL A 318 -11.62 1.90 31.68
C VAL A 318 -12.00 0.80 30.68
N ARG A 319 -11.41 0.81 29.48
CA ARG A 319 -11.61 -0.22 28.45
C ARG A 319 -11.06 -1.57 28.93
N ASP A 320 -9.88 -1.58 29.54
CA ASP A 320 -9.28 -2.79 30.12
C ASP A 320 -10.18 -3.40 31.19
N PHE A 321 -10.70 -2.58 32.11
CA PHE A 321 -11.67 -3.05 33.10
C PHE A 321 -12.90 -3.67 32.43
N LEU A 322 -13.50 -2.97 31.46
CA LEU A 322 -14.72 -3.43 30.79
C LEU A 322 -14.50 -4.74 30.02
N ILE A 323 -13.36 -4.89 29.33
CA ILE A 323 -13.09 -6.00 28.42
C ILE A 323 -12.17 -7.07 29.04
N LYS A 324 -10.95 -6.69 29.43
CA LYS A 324 -9.91 -7.61 29.94
C LYS A 324 -10.27 -8.16 31.32
N ASP A 325 -10.71 -7.29 32.23
CA ASP A 325 -11.10 -7.69 33.60
C ASP A 325 -12.53 -8.21 33.68
N LYS A 326 -13.19 -8.42 32.53
CA LYS A 326 -14.58 -8.91 32.42
C LYS A 326 -15.58 -8.01 33.15
N GLY A 327 -15.33 -6.70 33.25
CA GLY A 327 -16.24 -5.74 33.86
C GLY A 327 -17.63 -5.73 33.21
N LEU A 328 -17.70 -5.84 31.87
CA LEU A 328 -18.98 -6.01 31.16
C LEU A 328 -19.74 -7.26 31.61
N TYR A 329 -19.03 -8.36 31.88
CA TYR A 329 -19.65 -9.59 32.38
C TYR A 329 -20.25 -9.41 33.76
N THR A 330 -19.52 -8.73 34.65
CA THR A 330 -19.98 -8.48 36.01
C THR A 330 -21.16 -7.50 36.05
N LEU A 331 -21.14 -6.47 35.20
CA LEU A 331 -22.16 -5.41 35.17
C LEU A 331 -23.42 -5.83 34.39
N TRP A 332 -23.27 -6.54 33.28
CA TRP A 332 -24.35 -7.00 32.40
C TRP A 332 -24.16 -8.47 32.00
N PRO A 333 -24.42 -9.44 32.91
CA PRO A 333 -24.20 -10.86 32.64
C PRO A 333 -24.93 -11.39 31.41
N THR A 334 -26.12 -10.84 31.10
CA THR A 334 -26.95 -11.24 29.94
C THR A 334 -26.31 -10.88 28.60
N LEU A 335 -25.47 -9.84 28.58
CA LEU A 335 -24.78 -9.34 27.40
C LEU A 335 -23.45 -10.07 27.16
N ALA A 336 -22.87 -10.63 28.22
CA ALA A 336 -21.43 -10.81 28.35
C ALA A 336 -20.77 -11.86 27.45
N ALA A 337 -21.46 -12.96 27.17
CA ALA A 337 -20.91 -14.04 26.34
C ALA A 337 -20.70 -13.62 24.88
N ASP A 338 -21.55 -12.72 24.38
CA ASP A 338 -21.54 -12.24 23.00
C ASP A 338 -21.83 -10.73 22.94
N TRP A 339 -21.15 -9.97 23.81
CA TRP A 339 -21.42 -8.55 23.98
C TRP A 339 -21.11 -7.74 22.72
N LYS A 340 -20.20 -8.26 21.88
CA LYS A 340 -19.82 -7.62 20.62
C LYS A 340 -20.96 -7.72 19.60
N SER A 341 -21.46 -8.92 19.30
CA SER A 341 -22.52 -9.04 18.28
C SER A 341 -23.80 -8.39 18.77
N GLN A 342 -24.17 -8.56 20.04
CA GLN A 342 -25.31 -7.85 20.65
C GLN A 342 -25.14 -6.33 20.66
N GLY A 343 -23.94 -5.83 20.99
CA GLY A 343 -23.69 -4.39 20.95
C GLY A 343 -23.71 -3.82 19.53
N HIS A 344 -23.20 -4.54 18.55
CA HIS A 344 -23.31 -4.18 17.14
C HIS A 344 -24.76 -4.24 16.65
N GLU A 345 -25.58 -5.19 17.14
CA GLU A 345 -27.02 -5.25 16.86
C GLU A 345 -27.75 -4.01 17.39
N GLU A 346 -27.46 -3.58 18.62
CA GLU A 346 -28.03 -2.35 19.19
C GLU A 346 -27.60 -1.10 18.40
N LEU A 347 -26.33 -1.02 17.97
CA LEU A 347 -25.85 0.06 17.12
C LEU A 347 -26.52 0.05 15.75
N LYS A 348 -26.68 -1.12 15.13
CA LYS A 348 -27.39 -1.28 13.86
C LYS A 348 -28.81 -0.75 13.99
N LEU A 349 -29.56 -1.20 15.01
CA LEU A 349 -30.93 -0.77 15.24
C LEU A 349 -31.00 0.74 15.49
N CYS A 350 -30.10 1.28 16.31
CA CYS A 350 -29.97 2.72 16.54
C CYS A 350 -29.74 3.50 15.24
N CYS A 351 -28.76 3.10 14.42
CA CYS A 351 -28.52 3.72 13.13
C CYS A 351 -29.75 3.63 12.23
N ASN A 352 -30.37 2.46 12.13
CA ASN A 352 -31.54 2.22 11.28
C ASN A 352 -32.73 3.11 11.66
N THR A 353 -33.05 3.17 12.95
CA THR A 353 -34.12 4.03 13.50
C THR A 353 -33.83 5.50 13.24
N TYR A 354 -32.57 5.94 13.40
CA TYR A 354 -32.20 7.33 13.16
C TYR A 354 -32.33 7.72 11.68
N ILE A 355 -31.83 6.88 10.76
CA ILE A 355 -31.86 7.13 9.31
C ILE A 355 -33.31 7.27 8.82
N PHE A 356 -34.22 6.44 9.33
CA PHE A 356 -35.60 6.36 8.87
C PHE A 356 -36.60 7.07 9.79
N HIS A 357 -36.11 7.92 10.70
CA HIS A 357 -36.97 8.72 11.57
C HIS A 357 -37.82 9.71 10.75
N GLU A 358 -39.05 9.97 11.19
CA GLU A 358 -40.01 10.80 10.46
C GLU A 358 -39.47 12.22 10.18
N THR A 359 -38.85 12.85 11.18
CA THR A 359 -38.23 14.19 11.04
C THR A 359 -37.13 14.23 9.98
N VAL A 360 -36.32 13.17 9.87
CA VAL A 360 -35.26 13.08 8.85
C VAL A 360 -35.88 12.94 7.46
N ARG A 361 -36.93 12.10 7.34
CA ARG A 361 -37.69 11.92 6.10
C ARG A 361 -38.31 13.23 5.62
N GLU A 362 -38.99 13.96 6.49
CA GLU A 362 -39.60 15.26 6.15
C GLU A 362 -38.57 16.30 5.70
N ALA A 363 -37.38 16.32 6.32
CA ALA A 363 -36.31 17.22 5.94
C ALA A 363 -35.72 16.89 4.56
N LEU A 364 -35.57 15.60 4.25
CA LEU A 364 -35.10 15.12 2.94
C LEU A 364 -36.11 15.45 1.82
N ASP A 365 -37.41 15.30 2.08
CA ASP A 365 -38.46 15.64 1.11
C ASP A 365 -38.49 17.15 0.81
N LYS A 366 -38.23 18.00 1.82
CA LYS A 366 -38.10 19.47 1.66
C LYS A 366 -36.83 19.86 0.89
N GLN A 367 -35.72 19.17 1.10
CA GLN A 367 -34.47 19.39 0.35
C GLN A 367 -34.65 19.06 -1.14
N ASN A 368 -35.34 17.95 -1.48
CA ASN A 368 -35.58 17.60 -2.89
C ASN A 368 -36.44 18.61 -3.67
N SER A 369 -37.20 19.46 -2.97
CA SER A 369 -38.03 20.52 -3.57
C SER A 369 -37.35 21.89 -3.62
N THR A 370 -36.21 22.06 -2.95
CA THR A 370 -35.47 23.33 -2.88
C THR A 370 -34.04 23.13 -3.36
N HIS A 371 -33.61 23.81 -4.43
CA HIS A 371 -32.23 23.70 -4.95
C HIS A 371 -31.24 24.37 -3.97
N THR A 372 -30.82 23.65 -2.93
CA THR A 372 -29.75 24.05 -2.01
C THR A 372 -28.37 23.79 -2.63
N GLN A 373 -27.43 24.73 -2.44
CA GLN A 373 -26.08 24.66 -3.00
C GLN A 373 -25.19 23.62 -2.31
N ASP A 374 -25.50 23.22 -1.07
CA ASP A 374 -24.81 22.14 -0.34
C ASP A 374 -25.77 21.36 0.59
N PRO A 375 -26.34 20.22 0.14
CA PRO A 375 -27.27 19.44 0.94
C PRO A 375 -26.58 18.66 2.09
N GLU A 376 -25.28 18.40 2.00
CA GLU A 376 -24.54 17.68 3.05
C GLU A 376 -24.41 18.53 4.32
N GLU A 377 -23.93 19.77 4.17
CA GLU A 377 -23.71 20.69 5.29
C GLU A 377 -25.03 20.99 6.03
N SER A 378 -26.09 21.30 5.28
CA SER A 378 -27.41 21.60 5.84
C SER A 378 -28.04 20.42 6.61
N LEU A 379 -27.81 19.18 6.15
CA LEU A 379 -28.30 17.98 6.85
C LEU A 379 -27.43 17.62 8.06
N LEU A 380 -26.13 17.87 8.03
CA LEU A 380 -25.26 17.67 9.19
C LEU A 380 -25.57 18.67 10.32
N GLU A 381 -25.90 19.91 9.98
CA GLU A 381 -26.36 20.91 10.94
C GLU A 381 -27.65 20.49 11.65
N GLN A 382 -28.58 19.84 10.94
CA GLN A 382 -29.86 19.40 11.53
C GLN A 382 -29.78 18.00 12.17
N PHE A 383 -28.95 17.12 11.63
CA PHE A 383 -28.88 15.71 12.00
C PHE A 383 -27.42 15.22 12.09
N PRO A 384 -26.67 15.59 13.15
CA PRO A 384 -25.24 15.29 13.26
C PRO A 384 -24.89 13.81 13.08
N PHE A 385 -25.74 12.90 13.58
CA PHE A 385 -25.51 11.46 13.51
C PHE A 385 -25.85 10.81 12.15
N LEU A 386 -26.52 11.53 11.23
CA LEU A 386 -27.02 10.94 9.99
C LEU A 386 -25.91 10.42 9.07
N GLY A 387 -24.80 11.16 8.99
CA GLY A 387 -23.64 10.77 8.20
C GLY A 387 -23.01 9.48 8.71
N TYR A 388 -22.75 9.38 10.02
CA TYR A 388 -22.25 8.14 10.64
C TYR A 388 -23.24 6.98 10.45
N ALA A 389 -24.52 7.19 10.79
CA ALA A 389 -25.52 6.15 10.76
C ALA A 389 -25.70 5.56 9.37
N SER A 390 -25.87 6.40 8.35
CA SER A 390 -26.04 5.96 6.96
C SER A 390 -24.81 5.22 6.43
N GLN A 391 -23.60 5.64 6.81
CA GLN A 391 -22.37 5.00 6.35
C GLN A 391 -22.08 3.67 7.06
N CYS A 392 -22.50 3.50 8.32
CA CYS A 392 -22.08 2.41 9.20
C CYS A 392 -23.19 1.38 9.54
N VAL A 393 -24.47 1.62 9.22
CA VAL A 393 -25.57 0.70 9.56
C VAL A 393 -25.33 -0.73 9.05
N LEU A 394 -24.88 -0.89 7.80
CA LEU A 394 -24.56 -2.20 7.22
C LEU A 394 -23.28 -2.81 7.80
N HIS A 395 -22.32 -1.99 8.23
CA HIS A 395 -21.13 -2.49 8.94
C HIS A 395 -21.53 -3.11 10.28
N HIS A 396 -22.36 -2.40 11.07
CA HIS A 396 -22.82 -2.93 12.35
C HIS A 396 -23.69 -4.18 12.16
N ALA A 397 -24.54 -4.22 11.12
CA ALA A 397 -25.27 -5.45 10.77
C ALA A 397 -24.34 -6.62 10.42
N ASP A 398 -23.25 -6.41 9.68
CA ASP A 398 -22.29 -7.46 9.33
C ASP A 398 -21.48 -7.97 10.54
N ALA A 399 -21.13 -7.07 11.45
CA ALA A 399 -20.49 -7.43 12.71
C ALA A 399 -21.44 -8.19 13.65
N ALA A 400 -22.73 -7.80 13.71
CA ALA A 400 -23.76 -8.52 14.46
C ALA A 400 -24.05 -9.91 13.88
N ALA A 401 -23.96 -10.06 12.55
CA ALA A 401 -24.19 -11.31 11.83
C ALA A 401 -23.21 -12.47 12.18
N HIS A 402 -22.25 -12.25 13.08
CA HIS A 402 -21.42 -13.32 13.61
C HIS A 402 -22.24 -14.34 14.41
N GLU A 403 -23.13 -13.87 15.27
CA GLU A 403 -23.96 -14.70 16.16
C GLU A 403 -25.47 -14.38 16.03
N ILE A 404 -25.83 -13.22 15.44
CA ILE A 404 -27.22 -12.74 15.34
C ILE A 404 -27.68 -12.79 13.89
N ILE A 405 -28.73 -13.57 13.64
CA ILE A 405 -29.34 -13.73 12.32
C ILE A 405 -29.88 -12.38 11.78
N GLN A 406 -29.51 -12.01 10.55
CA GLN A 406 -29.89 -10.72 9.93
C GLN A 406 -30.90 -10.86 8.77
N GLN A 407 -31.61 -11.99 8.66
CA GLN A 407 -32.49 -12.27 7.51
C GLN A 407 -33.67 -11.30 7.39
N GLU A 408 -34.36 -11.04 8.51
CA GLU A 408 -35.47 -10.08 8.57
C GLU A 408 -34.97 -8.67 8.26
N PHE A 409 -33.86 -8.25 8.89
CA PHE A 409 -33.24 -6.94 8.62
C PHE A 409 -32.94 -6.75 7.13
N LEU A 410 -32.29 -7.71 6.47
CA LEU A 410 -31.96 -7.60 5.04
C LEU A 410 -33.21 -7.58 4.15
N SER A 411 -34.25 -8.34 4.53
CA SER A 411 -35.49 -8.43 3.75
C SER A 411 -36.32 -7.14 3.82
N GLU A 412 -36.31 -6.46 4.97
CA GLU A 412 -37.09 -5.24 5.20
C GLU A 412 -36.29 -3.95 5.00
N PHE A 413 -34.97 -4.06 4.76
CA PHE A 413 -34.09 -2.90 4.64
C PHE A 413 -34.54 -1.96 3.51
N PRO A 414 -34.90 -0.69 3.79
CA PRO A 414 -35.37 0.27 2.78
C PRO A 414 -34.25 0.76 1.85
N LEU A 415 -33.73 -0.14 1.00
CA LEU A 415 -32.50 0.06 0.24
C LEU A 415 -32.49 1.33 -0.64
N PRO A 416 -33.51 1.62 -1.48
CA PRO A 416 -33.49 2.84 -2.31
C PRO A 416 -33.44 4.13 -1.49
N LYS A 417 -34.14 4.15 -0.33
CA LYS A 417 -34.13 5.29 0.59
C LYS A 417 -32.76 5.42 1.26
N TRP A 418 -32.17 4.30 1.70
CA TRP A 418 -30.81 4.30 2.23
C TRP A 418 -29.79 4.79 1.20
N ILE A 419 -29.85 4.34 -0.06
CA ILE A 419 -28.95 4.78 -1.14
C ILE A 419 -29.03 6.29 -1.33
N THR A 420 -30.24 6.86 -1.30
CA THR A 420 -30.45 8.31 -1.41
C THR A 420 -29.67 9.06 -0.34
N ILE A 421 -29.79 8.64 0.92
CA ILE A 421 -29.12 9.27 2.06
C ILE A 421 -27.61 9.02 2.00
N PHE A 422 -27.20 7.78 1.73
CA PHE A 422 -25.80 7.39 1.60
C PHE A 422 -25.07 8.25 0.56
N ASN A 423 -25.70 8.46 -0.60
CA ASN A 423 -25.15 9.24 -1.71
C ASN A 423 -25.00 10.73 -1.39
N VAL A 424 -25.71 11.28 -0.39
CA VAL A 424 -25.48 12.65 0.09
C VAL A 424 -24.10 12.77 0.71
N PHE A 425 -23.72 11.80 1.56
CA PHE A 425 -22.45 11.83 2.31
C PHE A 425 -21.26 11.19 1.56
N GLU A 426 -21.47 10.63 0.37
CA GLU A 426 -20.38 10.12 -0.47
C GLU A 426 -19.77 11.24 -1.32
N LYS A 427 -18.54 11.60 -0.97
CA LYS A 427 -17.78 12.70 -1.57
C LYS A 427 -17.41 12.46 -3.03
N HIS A 428 -17.24 11.20 -3.43
CA HIS A 428 -16.77 10.87 -4.78
C HIS A 428 -17.94 10.39 -5.64
N LYS A 429 -18.26 11.14 -6.70
CA LYS A 429 -19.33 10.78 -7.66
C LYS A 429 -19.24 9.33 -8.14
N ILE A 430 -18.02 8.84 -8.41
CA ILE A 430 -17.75 7.48 -8.89
C ILE A 430 -18.02 6.36 -7.86
N ARG A 431 -18.27 6.70 -6.59
CA ARG A 431 -18.57 5.76 -5.49
C ARG A 431 -20.03 5.82 -5.05
N LYS A 432 -20.82 6.73 -5.64
CA LYS A 432 -22.27 6.78 -5.42
C LYS A 432 -22.90 5.55 -6.08
N TYR A 433 -23.90 4.99 -5.42
CA TYR A 433 -24.65 3.85 -5.93
C TYR A 433 -25.80 4.33 -6.81
N ASP A 434 -26.13 3.55 -7.83
CA ASP A 434 -27.36 3.75 -8.59
C ASP A 434 -28.58 3.44 -7.70
N LEU A 435 -29.73 4.10 -7.91
CA LEU A 435 -30.89 3.94 -7.02
C LEU A 435 -31.50 2.52 -7.08
N ASP A 436 -31.25 1.80 -8.16
CA ASP A 436 -31.64 0.41 -8.39
C ASP A 436 -30.51 -0.59 -8.03
N ALA A 437 -29.46 -0.14 -7.35
CA ALA A 437 -28.35 -0.99 -6.96
C ALA A 437 -28.79 -2.18 -6.11
N ASN A 438 -28.32 -3.37 -6.49
CA ASN A 438 -28.58 -4.59 -5.74
C ASN A 438 -27.85 -4.59 -4.38
N ILE A 439 -28.52 -4.99 -3.29
CA ILE A 439 -27.90 -5.07 -1.96
C ILE A 439 -26.64 -5.94 -1.97
N LEU A 440 -26.65 -7.08 -2.67
CA LEU A 440 -25.52 -7.99 -2.73
C LEU A 440 -24.29 -7.32 -3.37
N TYR A 441 -24.49 -6.45 -4.36
CA TYR A 441 -23.42 -5.63 -4.95
C TYR A 441 -22.79 -4.70 -3.90
N ILE A 442 -23.62 -4.00 -3.13
CA ILE A 442 -23.17 -3.07 -2.08
C ILE A 442 -22.40 -3.84 -1.00
N LEU A 443 -22.94 -4.95 -0.51
CA LEU A 443 -22.29 -5.78 0.50
C LEU A 443 -20.93 -6.30 0.00
N ALA A 444 -20.85 -6.72 -1.26
CA ALA A 444 -19.63 -7.20 -1.90
C ALA A 444 -18.56 -6.11 -2.05
N GLU A 445 -18.94 -4.90 -2.49
CA GLU A 445 -18.01 -3.79 -2.65
C GLU A 445 -17.49 -3.26 -1.30
N ARG A 446 -18.33 -3.31 -0.26
CA ARG A 446 -17.99 -2.81 1.09
C ARG A 446 -17.31 -3.83 1.99
N GLY A 447 -17.35 -5.12 1.63
CA GLY A 447 -16.59 -6.15 2.32
C GLY A 447 -17.36 -6.92 3.41
N TYR A 448 -18.69 -6.86 3.38
CA TYR A 448 -19.57 -7.39 4.43
C TYR A 448 -19.89 -8.86 4.21
N SER A 449 -18.95 -9.73 4.59
CA SER A 449 -18.99 -11.13 4.20
C SER A 449 -20.03 -11.98 4.94
N ASN A 450 -20.41 -11.59 6.16
CA ASN A 450 -21.44 -12.30 6.92
C ASN A 450 -22.82 -11.99 6.31
N LEU A 451 -23.11 -10.71 6.03
CA LEU A 451 -24.34 -10.32 5.35
C LEU A 451 -24.46 -10.89 3.95
N ILE A 452 -23.35 -11.06 3.21
CA ILE A 452 -23.38 -11.75 1.91
C ILE A 452 -23.88 -13.19 2.09
N ARG A 453 -23.39 -13.92 3.09
CA ARG A 453 -23.83 -15.30 3.35
C ARG A 453 -25.31 -15.34 3.70
N THR A 454 -25.74 -14.47 4.63
CA THR A 454 -27.15 -14.33 4.98
C THR A 454 -28.03 -13.98 3.77
N ASN A 455 -27.59 -13.06 2.92
CA ASN A 455 -28.34 -12.66 1.73
C ASN A 455 -28.47 -13.80 0.71
N LEU A 456 -27.41 -14.60 0.53
CA LEU A 456 -27.43 -15.75 -0.39
C LEU A 456 -28.35 -16.89 0.08
N GLU A 457 -28.65 -16.97 1.38
CA GLU A 457 -29.68 -17.86 1.92
C GLU A 457 -31.11 -17.37 1.59
N ILE A 458 -31.34 -16.05 1.61
CA ILE A 458 -32.64 -15.42 1.32
C ILE A 458 -32.94 -15.46 -0.18
N SER A 459 -31.96 -15.05 -0.99
CA SER A 459 -32.08 -14.93 -2.44
C SER A 459 -30.88 -15.61 -3.11
N PRO A 460 -31.02 -16.88 -3.53
CA PRO A 460 -29.94 -17.62 -4.16
C PRO A 460 -29.67 -17.08 -5.57
N GLY A 461 -28.79 -16.10 -5.65
CA GLY A 461 -28.34 -15.48 -6.90
C GLY A 461 -27.14 -14.57 -6.65
N ILE A 462 -26.11 -14.70 -7.49
CA ILE A 462 -24.91 -13.84 -7.43
C ILE A 462 -24.94 -12.73 -8.49
N GLU A 463 -26.04 -12.64 -9.24
CA GLU A 463 -26.24 -11.65 -10.28
C GLU A 463 -26.84 -10.36 -9.69
N GLY A 464 -26.28 -9.22 -10.08
CA GLY A 464 -26.72 -7.93 -9.58
C GLY A 464 -25.75 -6.82 -9.96
N ALA A 465 -26.25 -5.77 -10.61
CA ALA A 465 -25.49 -4.54 -10.84
C ALA A 465 -25.92 -3.49 -9.81
N GLY A 466 -25.15 -2.41 -9.71
CA GLY A 466 -25.52 -1.32 -8.80
C GLY A 466 -24.47 -0.25 -8.62
N GLY A 467 -23.51 -0.16 -9.54
CA GLY A 467 -22.47 0.85 -9.47
C GLY A 467 -21.35 0.56 -10.44
N ARG A 468 -20.13 0.86 -10.00
CA ARG A 468 -18.91 0.86 -10.81
C ARG A 468 -18.57 -0.47 -11.48
N TYR A 469 -18.81 -1.60 -10.83
CA TYR A 469 -18.42 -2.93 -11.32
C TYR A 469 -19.61 -3.71 -11.86
N PRO A 470 -19.41 -4.59 -12.87
CA PRO A 470 -20.52 -5.25 -13.55
C PRO A 470 -21.15 -6.41 -12.76
N SER A 471 -20.52 -6.90 -11.69
CA SER A 471 -21.09 -7.93 -10.82
C SER A 471 -20.58 -7.80 -9.38
N PRO A 472 -21.27 -8.38 -8.38
CA PRO A 472 -20.87 -8.32 -6.97
C PRO A 472 -19.50 -9.00 -6.77
N LEU A 473 -19.27 -10.15 -7.41
CA LEU A 473 -18.00 -10.86 -7.29
C LEU A 473 -16.82 -10.05 -7.84
N LEU A 474 -17.00 -9.36 -8.97
CA LEU A 474 -15.98 -8.46 -9.49
C LEU A 474 -15.76 -7.25 -8.59
N ALA A 475 -16.82 -6.70 -7.98
CA ALA A 475 -16.68 -5.63 -7.00
C ALA A 475 -15.82 -6.08 -5.80
N ALA A 476 -16.12 -7.25 -5.23
CA ALA A 476 -15.33 -7.81 -4.13
C ALA A 476 -13.87 -8.08 -4.53
N MET A 477 -13.65 -8.67 -5.72
CA MET A 477 -12.31 -8.96 -6.24
C MET A 477 -11.50 -7.68 -6.47
N ALA A 478 -12.05 -6.70 -7.19
CA ALA A 478 -11.39 -5.44 -7.50
C ALA A 478 -11.11 -4.59 -6.24
N LYS A 479 -11.95 -4.69 -5.22
CA LYS A 479 -11.75 -4.00 -3.94
C LYS A 479 -10.76 -4.71 -3.02
N GLY A 480 -10.41 -5.97 -3.30
CA GLY A 480 -9.56 -6.78 -2.44
C GLY A 480 -10.31 -7.34 -1.21
N ASN A 481 -11.63 -7.42 -1.27
CA ASN A 481 -12.47 -7.86 -0.15
C ASN A 481 -12.47 -9.39 -0.04
N LYS A 482 -11.36 -9.93 0.48
CA LYS A 482 -11.07 -11.36 0.58
C LYS A 482 -12.23 -12.20 1.17
N GLY A 483 -12.84 -11.74 2.26
CA GLY A 483 -13.97 -12.44 2.90
C GLY A 483 -15.22 -12.50 2.02
N SER A 484 -15.55 -11.39 1.34
CA SER A 484 -16.66 -11.31 0.40
C SER A 484 -16.45 -12.17 -0.84
N VAL A 485 -15.22 -12.27 -1.35
CA VAL A 485 -14.89 -13.18 -2.46
C VAL A 485 -15.16 -14.62 -2.05
N ALA A 486 -14.67 -15.05 -0.87
CA ALA A 486 -14.96 -16.40 -0.37
C ALA A 486 -16.46 -16.64 -0.19
N ALA A 487 -17.19 -15.68 0.37
CA ALA A 487 -18.64 -15.76 0.56
C ALA A 487 -19.41 -15.94 -0.76
N LEU A 488 -19.10 -15.12 -1.76
CA LEU A 488 -19.75 -15.16 -3.08
C LEU A 488 -19.37 -16.40 -3.90
N LEU A 489 -18.24 -17.04 -3.61
CA LEU A 489 -17.86 -18.33 -4.17
C LEU A 489 -18.48 -19.52 -3.42
N GLY A 490 -19.31 -19.28 -2.41
CA GLY A 490 -19.96 -20.32 -1.61
C GLY A 490 -19.02 -21.02 -0.64
N LEU A 491 -17.89 -20.38 -0.27
CA LEU A 491 -16.90 -20.96 0.62
C LEU A 491 -17.09 -20.51 2.08
N PRO A 492 -16.93 -21.43 3.06
CA PRO A 492 -17.07 -21.10 4.48
C PRO A 492 -15.95 -20.17 4.96
N SER A 493 -14.77 -20.25 4.35
CA SER A 493 -13.62 -19.42 4.70
C SER A 493 -12.77 -19.09 3.46
N ARG A 494 -11.76 -18.24 3.63
CA ARG A 494 -10.77 -17.92 2.59
C ARG A 494 -9.84 -19.09 2.29
N ILE A 495 -9.68 -20.01 3.24
CA ILE A 495 -8.86 -21.20 3.12
C ILE A 495 -9.70 -22.28 2.43
N TYR A 496 -9.22 -22.73 1.27
CA TYR A 496 -9.81 -23.81 0.51
C TYR A 496 -8.69 -24.75 0.06
N ASN A 497 -8.83 -26.05 0.35
CA ASN A 497 -7.79 -27.08 0.12
C ASN A 497 -6.41 -26.70 0.69
N GLY A 498 -6.38 -26.08 1.88
CA GLY A 498 -5.15 -25.69 2.57
C GLY A 498 -4.48 -24.41 2.05
N VAL A 499 -5.08 -23.71 1.09
CA VAL A 499 -4.54 -22.47 0.50
C VAL A 499 -5.54 -21.32 0.67
N ASP A 500 -5.06 -20.12 1.02
CA ASP A 500 -5.87 -18.90 0.92
C ASP A 500 -6.01 -18.50 -0.56
N ILE A 501 -7.20 -18.74 -1.12
CA ILE A 501 -7.48 -18.47 -2.55
C ILE A 501 -7.42 -16.97 -2.89
N THR A 502 -7.47 -16.11 -1.87
CA THR A 502 -7.50 -14.66 -1.99
C THR A 502 -6.19 -14.00 -1.57
N ASP A 503 -5.14 -14.78 -1.26
CA ASP A 503 -3.89 -14.26 -0.68
C ASP A 503 -3.31 -13.09 -1.49
N LYS A 504 -3.17 -13.29 -2.81
CA LYS A 504 -2.61 -12.31 -3.75
C LYS A 504 -3.59 -11.21 -4.18
N LEU A 505 -4.84 -11.24 -3.72
CA LEU A 505 -5.86 -10.27 -4.11
C LEU A 505 -5.56 -8.91 -3.48
N LYS A 506 -5.39 -7.87 -4.31
CA LYS A 506 -5.11 -6.49 -3.89
C LYS A 506 -6.17 -5.55 -4.45
N CYS A 507 -6.42 -4.45 -3.74
CA CYS A 507 -7.35 -3.41 -4.22
C CYS A 507 -6.81 -2.76 -5.50
N ARG A 508 -7.52 -2.93 -6.62
CA ARG A 508 -7.20 -2.37 -7.94
C ARG A 508 -8.47 -1.78 -8.57
N ARG A 509 -8.80 -0.55 -8.15
CA ARG A 509 -10.09 0.10 -8.46
C ARG A 509 -10.36 0.22 -9.98
N ASP A 510 -9.33 0.44 -10.78
CA ASP A 510 -9.44 0.65 -12.24
C ASP A 510 -9.13 -0.60 -13.09
N SER A 511 -9.01 -1.79 -12.47
CA SER A 511 -8.62 -3.01 -13.19
C SER A 511 -9.74 -3.68 -14.00
N VAL A 512 -11.01 -3.42 -13.66
CA VAL A 512 -12.14 -4.13 -14.27
C VAL A 512 -12.60 -3.40 -15.53
N ARG A 513 -12.56 -4.10 -16.67
CA ARG A 513 -13.05 -3.60 -17.96
C ARG A 513 -14.55 -3.81 -18.11
N LYS A 514 -15.20 -2.97 -18.93
CA LYS A 514 -16.63 -3.11 -19.25
C LYS A 514 -16.90 -4.47 -19.89
N GLY A 515 -17.86 -5.22 -19.35
CA GLY A 515 -18.25 -6.56 -19.83
C GLY A 515 -17.28 -7.68 -19.47
N GLN A 516 -16.28 -7.42 -18.62
CA GLN A 516 -15.38 -8.46 -18.11
C GLN A 516 -16.11 -9.38 -17.14
N THR A 517 -15.89 -10.69 -17.25
CA THR A 517 -16.44 -11.69 -16.32
C THR A 517 -15.48 -11.90 -15.13
N PRO A 518 -15.97 -12.38 -13.96
CA PRO A 518 -15.11 -12.74 -12.84
C PRO A 518 -14.00 -13.73 -13.22
N PHE A 519 -14.33 -14.71 -14.08
CA PHE A 519 -13.36 -15.70 -14.56
C PHE A 519 -12.27 -15.08 -15.43
N ALA A 520 -12.66 -14.24 -16.40
CA ALA A 520 -11.71 -13.56 -17.27
C ALA A 520 -10.79 -12.62 -16.49
N TRP A 521 -11.31 -11.92 -15.47
CA TRP A 521 -10.50 -11.07 -14.59
C TRP A 521 -9.53 -11.91 -13.73
N ALA A 522 -10.02 -13.00 -13.11
CA ALA A 522 -9.16 -13.90 -12.33
C ALA A 522 -8.01 -14.47 -13.18
N CYS A 523 -8.29 -14.82 -14.44
CA CYS A 523 -7.30 -15.28 -15.40
C CYS A 523 -6.29 -14.19 -15.76
N GLU A 524 -6.77 -12.99 -16.11
CA GLU A 524 -5.94 -11.86 -16.52
C GLU A 524 -5.00 -11.36 -15.42
N GLU A 525 -5.45 -11.40 -14.17
CA GLU A 525 -4.70 -10.92 -13.00
C GLU A 525 -3.88 -12.01 -12.29
N GLY A 526 -3.94 -13.26 -12.79
CA GLY A 526 -3.12 -14.35 -12.28
C GLY A 526 -3.63 -15.03 -11.00
N HIS A 527 -4.94 -14.93 -10.72
CA HIS A 527 -5.57 -15.55 -9.56
C HIS A 527 -5.98 -17.01 -9.84
N LEU A 528 -4.98 -17.90 -9.92
CA LEU A 528 -5.16 -19.31 -10.27
C LEU A 528 -6.26 -20.02 -9.47
N ALA A 529 -6.24 -19.91 -8.13
CA ALA A 529 -7.20 -20.61 -7.27
C ALA A 529 -8.65 -20.13 -7.52
N ILE A 530 -8.85 -18.82 -7.68
CA ILE A 530 -10.17 -18.26 -8.00
C ILE A 530 -10.61 -18.68 -9.40
N ALA A 531 -9.71 -18.65 -10.39
CA ALA A 531 -10.01 -19.10 -11.75
C ALA A 531 -10.39 -20.59 -11.78
N GLN A 532 -9.68 -21.46 -11.05
CA GLN A 532 -10.00 -22.88 -10.92
C GLN A 532 -11.40 -23.10 -10.34
N LEU A 533 -11.73 -22.43 -9.25
CA LEU A 533 -13.05 -22.51 -8.62
C LEU A 533 -14.17 -22.03 -9.54
N LEU A 534 -13.98 -20.89 -10.19
CA LEU A 534 -14.95 -20.36 -11.14
C LEU A 534 -15.19 -21.30 -12.32
N LEU A 535 -14.14 -21.97 -12.80
CA LEU A 535 -14.24 -22.96 -13.86
C LEU A 535 -14.94 -24.24 -13.40
N GLN A 536 -14.68 -24.70 -12.17
CA GLN A 536 -15.41 -25.81 -11.54
C GLN A 536 -16.90 -25.49 -11.38
N ASN A 537 -17.23 -24.24 -11.07
CA ASN A 537 -18.60 -23.74 -10.95
C ASN A 537 -19.26 -23.44 -12.31
N GLY A 538 -18.67 -23.89 -13.42
CA GLY A 538 -19.29 -23.84 -14.75
C GLY A 538 -19.02 -22.57 -15.56
N SER A 539 -18.06 -21.72 -15.16
CA SER A 539 -17.65 -20.57 -15.98
C SER A 539 -17.14 -21.04 -17.34
N ARG A 540 -17.61 -20.40 -18.42
CA ARG A 540 -17.15 -20.72 -19.78
C ARG A 540 -15.78 -20.09 -20.03
N VAL A 541 -14.86 -20.87 -20.59
CA VAL A 541 -13.62 -20.35 -21.16
C VAL A 541 -13.96 -19.60 -22.44
N ILE A 542 -13.63 -18.32 -22.51
CA ILE A 542 -13.75 -17.57 -23.77
C ILE A 542 -12.42 -17.63 -24.53
N GLU A 543 -12.47 -17.62 -25.86
CA GLU A 543 -11.31 -17.73 -26.75
C GLU A 543 -10.19 -16.74 -26.39
N ALA A 544 -10.55 -15.53 -25.99
CA ALA A 544 -9.60 -14.48 -25.61
C ALA A 544 -8.90 -14.72 -24.24
N ASP A 545 -9.36 -15.66 -23.40
CA ASP A 545 -8.77 -15.88 -22.07
C ASP A 545 -7.37 -16.47 -22.18
N LEU A 546 -7.18 -17.50 -23.02
CA LEU A 546 -5.87 -18.13 -23.19
C LEU A 546 -4.83 -17.14 -23.72
N VAL A 547 -5.21 -16.29 -24.67
CA VAL A 547 -4.33 -15.25 -25.22
C VAL A 547 -3.95 -14.22 -24.15
N ARG A 548 -4.91 -13.72 -23.35
CA ARG A 548 -4.60 -12.74 -22.28
C ARG A 548 -3.68 -13.34 -21.21
N VAL A 549 -3.97 -14.56 -20.79
CA VAL A 549 -3.21 -15.27 -19.75
C VAL A 549 -1.76 -15.48 -20.17
N THR A 550 -1.53 -15.89 -21.42
CA THR A 550 -0.16 -16.09 -21.95
C THR A 550 0.57 -14.75 -22.16
N VAL A 551 -0.11 -13.72 -22.66
CA VAL A 551 0.46 -12.37 -22.79
C VAL A 551 0.81 -11.75 -21.43
N ASN A 552 0.09 -12.08 -20.36
CA ASN A 552 0.39 -11.62 -19.01
C ASN A 552 1.39 -12.53 -18.26
N GLY A 553 1.77 -13.68 -18.84
CA GLY A 553 2.76 -14.60 -18.24
C GLY A 553 2.21 -15.47 -17.12
N HIS A 554 0.92 -15.81 -17.16
CA HIS A 554 0.26 -16.64 -16.14
C HIS A 554 0.25 -18.13 -16.55
N SER A 555 1.45 -18.72 -16.60
CA SER A 555 1.72 -20.07 -17.13
C SER A 555 0.81 -21.17 -16.58
N GLU A 556 0.61 -21.22 -15.25
CA GLU A 556 -0.20 -22.27 -14.63
C GLU A 556 -1.69 -22.15 -14.99
N ILE A 557 -2.19 -20.93 -15.17
CA ILE A 557 -3.55 -20.70 -15.66
C ILE A 557 -3.62 -21.10 -17.14
N ALA A 558 -2.60 -20.82 -17.95
CA ALA A 558 -2.56 -21.21 -19.35
C ALA A 558 -2.62 -22.74 -19.49
N LYS A 559 -1.81 -23.47 -18.74
CA LYS A 559 -1.83 -24.94 -18.68
C LYS A 559 -3.19 -25.49 -18.27
N MET A 560 -3.82 -24.90 -17.25
CA MET A 560 -5.17 -25.26 -16.83
C MET A 560 -6.19 -25.08 -17.96
N LEU A 561 -6.19 -23.92 -18.64
CA LEU A 561 -7.09 -23.64 -19.76
C LEU A 561 -6.88 -24.61 -20.93
N LEU A 562 -5.63 -24.92 -21.27
CA LEU A 562 -5.26 -25.88 -22.31
C LEU A 562 -5.72 -27.31 -21.99
N GLY A 563 -5.65 -27.70 -20.71
CA GLY A 563 -6.18 -28.96 -20.21
C GLY A 563 -7.72 -29.06 -20.30
N LYS A 564 -8.41 -27.91 -20.30
CA LYS A 564 -9.87 -27.81 -20.46
C LYS A 564 -10.33 -27.54 -21.90
N GLY A 565 -9.43 -27.64 -22.87
CA GLY A 565 -9.77 -27.55 -24.29
C GLY A 565 -9.92 -26.12 -24.81
N ALA A 566 -9.28 -25.13 -24.18
CA ALA A 566 -9.20 -23.79 -24.75
C ALA A 566 -8.64 -23.82 -26.18
N ASP A 567 -9.23 -23.02 -27.08
CA ASP A 567 -8.80 -22.95 -28.48
C ASP A 567 -7.40 -22.32 -28.59
N VAL A 568 -6.45 -23.11 -29.07
CA VAL A 568 -5.05 -22.70 -29.26
C VAL A 568 -4.84 -21.79 -30.48
N ARG A 569 -5.84 -21.68 -31.36
CA ARG A 569 -5.82 -20.83 -32.56
C ARG A 569 -6.53 -19.49 -32.37
N ALA A 570 -7.10 -19.27 -31.18
CA ALA A 570 -7.71 -18.00 -30.83
C ALA A 570 -6.72 -16.82 -30.96
N VAL A 571 -7.23 -15.69 -31.44
CA VAL A 571 -6.49 -14.42 -31.59
C VAL A 571 -7.20 -13.29 -30.86
N ASN A 572 -6.43 -12.32 -30.36
CA ASN A 572 -6.99 -11.06 -29.87
C ASN A 572 -7.23 -10.06 -31.04
N LYS A 573 -7.70 -8.85 -30.70
CA LYS A 573 -7.98 -7.79 -31.69
C LYS A 573 -6.77 -7.36 -32.52
N ASP A 574 -5.56 -7.58 -32.01
CA ASP A 574 -4.30 -7.27 -32.69
C ASP A 574 -3.75 -8.47 -33.49
N GLY A 575 -4.54 -9.55 -33.64
CA GLY A 575 -4.10 -10.80 -34.29
C GLY A 575 -3.15 -11.67 -33.44
N THR A 576 -2.89 -11.28 -32.19
CA THR A 576 -1.92 -11.98 -31.32
C THR A 576 -2.52 -13.29 -30.84
N THR A 577 -1.79 -14.40 -31.00
CA THR A 577 -2.16 -15.74 -30.50
C THR A 577 -1.54 -16.02 -29.13
N ALA A 578 -1.98 -17.10 -28.48
CA ALA A 578 -1.38 -17.58 -27.24
C ALA A 578 0.12 -17.95 -27.41
N LEU A 579 0.51 -18.44 -28.59
CA LEU A 579 1.90 -18.78 -28.90
C LEU A 579 2.81 -17.55 -28.92
N HIS A 580 2.32 -16.42 -29.46
CA HIS A 580 3.04 -15.15 -29.37
C HIS A 580 3.28 -14.74 -27.91
N GLY A 581 2.24 -14.81 -27.08
CA GLY A 581 2.31 -14.47 -25.65
C GLY A 581 3.33 -15.33 -24.91
N ALA A 582 3.25 -16.66 -25.07
CA ALA A 582 4.15 -17.61 -24.43
C ALA A 582 5.63 -17.37 -24.82
N LEU A 583 5.92 -17.22 -26.12
CA LEU A 583 7.29 -16.94 -26.59
C LEU A 583 7.79 -15.58 -26.10
N SER A 584 6.96 -14.53 -26.14
CA SER A 584 7.36 -13.20 -25.69
C SER A 584 7.67 -13.13 -24.18
N LYS A 585 7.00 -13.99 -23.39
CA LYS A 585 7.23 -14.16 -21.95
C LYS A 585 8.26 -15.24 -21.60
N CYS A 586 8.88 -15.88 -22.58
CA CYS A 586 9.82 -16.98 -22.39
C CYS A 586 9.21 -18.18 -21.61
N ASP A 587 7.90 -18.40 -21.75
CA ASP A 587 7.19 -19.56 -21.19
C ASP A 587 7.22 -20.72 -22.18
N PHE A 588 8.38 -21.36 -22.27
CA PHE A 588 8.69 -22.37 -23.26
C PHE A 588 7.92 -23.67 -23.04
N GLU A 589 7.61 -24.06 -21.80
CA GLU A 589 6.73 -25.18 -21.52
C GLU A 589 5.32 -24.96 -22.11
N THR A 590 4.71 -23.79 -21.85
CA THR A 590 3.39 -23.49 -22.41
C THR A 590 3.44 -23.38 -23.94
N ALA A 591 4.50 -22.77 -24.49
CA ALA A 591 4.70 -22.70 -25.94
C ALA A 591 4.81 -24.09 -26.58
N LYS A 592 5.46 -25.06 -25.92
CA LYS A 592 5.56 -26.44 -26.40
C LYS A 592 4.19 -27.11 -26.43
N ILE A 593 3.43 -26.99 -25.34
CA ILE A 593 2.06 -27.53 -25.24
C ILE A 593 1.16 -26.93 -26.34
N LEU A 594 1.28 -25.63 -26.62
CA LEU A 594 0.54 -24.95 -27.67
C LEU A 594 0.87 -25.52 -29.06
N LEU A 595 2.16 -25.73 -29.36
CA LEU A 595 2.61 -26.29 -30.64
C LEU A 595 2.20 -27.76 -30.82
N ASP A 596 2.20 -28.55 -29.74
CA ASP A 596 1.74 -29.94 -29.74
C ASP A 596 0.23 -30.02 -29.97
N LYS A 597 -0.53 -29.03 -29.49
CA LYS A 597 -1.98 -28.89 -29.72
C LYS A 597 -2.34 -28.22 -31.05
N GLY A 598 -1.36 -27.88 -31.90
CA GLY A 598 -1.61 -27.37 -33.26
C GLY A 598 -1.85 -25.85 -33.35
N ALA A 599 -1.23 -25.07 -32.46
CA ALA A 599 -1.16 -23.61 -32.59
C ALA A 599 -0.58 -23.19 -33.95
N ASP A 600 -1.11 -22.10 -34.51
CA ASP A 600 -0.68 -21.57 -35.81
C ASP A 600 0.68 -20.87 -35.70
N VAL A 601 1.68 -21.43 -36.39
CA VAL A 601 3.05 -20.90 -36.44
C VAL A 601 3.22 -19.75 -37.44
N THR A 602 2.22 -19.52 -38.29
CA THR A 602 2.19 -18.49 -39.34
C THR A 602 1.35 -17.27 -38.98
N ALA A 603 0.65 -17.32 -37.83
CA ALA A 603 -0.20 -16.24 -37.37
C ALA A 603 0.56 -14.91 -37.27
N VAL A 604 -0.11 -13.83 -37.67
CA VAL A 604 0.45 -12.47 -37.68
C VAL A 604 -0.19 -11.67 -36.56
N GLY A 605 0.60 -11.41 -35.51
CA GLY A 605 0.19 -10.66 -34.33
C GLY A 605 0.48 -9.16 -34.38
N ARG A 606 0.54 -8.55 -33.19
CA ARG A 606 0.79 -7.12 -33.02
C ARG A 606 2.09 -6.70 -33.71
N GLY A 607 2.03 -5.61 -34.49
CA GLY A 607 3.19 -5.11 -35.24
C GLY A 607 3.59 -6.01 -36.42
N ARG A 608 2.67 -6.84 -36.93
CA ARG A 608 2.91 -7.85 -37.98
C ARG A 608 3.97 -8.90 -37.63
N ARG A 609 4.25 -9.11 -36.34
CA ARG A 609 5.19 -10.15 -35.91
C ARG A 609 4.55 -11.53 -35.99
N THR A 610 5.36 -12.52 -36.31
CA THR A 610 5.01 -13.94 -36.28
C THR A 610 5.64 -14.61 -35.06
N PRO A 611 5.24 -15.83 -34.67
CA PRO A 611 5.92 -16.60 -33.62
C PRO A 611 7.43 -16.73 -33.86
N LEU A 612 7.86 -16.84 -35.12
CA LEU A 612 9.28 -16.92 -35.49
C LEU A 612 10.04 -15.63 -35.19
N HIS A 613 9.39 -14.46 -35.35
CA HIS A 613 9.97 -13.17 -34.93
C HIS A 613 10.20 -13.14 -33.41
N GLU A 614 9.20 -13.55 -32.62
CA GLU A 614 9.32 -13.56 -31.15
C GLU A 614 10.40 -14.54 -30.69
N ALA A 615 10.41 -15.79 -31.20
CA ALA A 615 11.43 -16.78 -30.84
C ALA A 615 12.86 -16.32 -31.20
N SER A 616 13.04 -15.69 -32.38
CA SER A 616 14.34 -15.17 -32.83
C SER A 616 14.79 -13.99 -31.97
N ALA A 617 13.88 -13.06 -31.66
CA ALA A 617 14.16 -11.91 -30.80
C ALA A 617 14.53 -12.30 -29.37
N LYS A 618 13.98 -13.41 -28.87
CA LYS A 618 14.27 -13.96 -27.54
C LYS A 618 15.49 -14.89 -27.50
N GLY A 619 16.12 -15.16 -28.64
CA GLY A 619 17.30 -16.02 -28.69
C GLY A 619 16.99 -17.50 -28.40
N HIS A 620 15.77 -17.99 -28.61
CA HIS A 620 15.41 -19.35 -28.22
C HIS A 620 15.56 -20.36 -29.38
N LEU A 621 16.78 -20.89 -29.53
CA LEU A 621 17.21 -21.77 -30.62
C LEU A 621 16.26 -22.96 -30.89
N GLU A 622 15.84 -23.68 -29.85
CA GLU A 622 14.97 -24.86 -30.00
C GLU A 622 13.62 -24.49 -30.63
N PHE A 623 13.03 -23.36 -30.23
CA PHE A 623 11.73 -22.93 -30.75
C PHE A 623 11.86 -22.39 -32.17
N VAL A 624 12.96 -21.72 -32.51
CA VAL A 624 13.25 -21.36 -33.91
C VAL A 624 13.26 -22.61 -34.78
N LYS A 625 13.96 -23.68 -34.37
CA LYS A 625 13.97 -24.96 -35.11
C LYS A 625 12.56 -25.55 -35.25
N ILE A 626 11.83 -25.69 -34.14
CA ILE A 626 10.48 -26.27 -34.15
C ILE A 626 9.52 -25.47 -35.05
N LEU A 627 9.57 -24.14 -34.97
CA LEU A 627 8.71 -23.27 -35.77
C LEU A 627 9.02 -23.41 -37.27
N LEU A 628 10.29 -23.41 -37.65
CA LEU A 628 10.72 -23.61 -39.04
C LEU A 628 10.32 -24.99 -39.57
N ASP A 629 10.50 -26.04 -38.77
CA ASP A 629 10.11 -27.40 -39.16
C ASP A 629 8.58 -27.57 -39.27
N LYS A 630 7.81 -26.75 -38.55
CA LYS A 630 6.34 -26.63 -38.69
C LYS A 630 5.90 -25.67 -39.80
N GLY A 631 6.82 -25.12 -40.59
CA GLY A 631 6.51 -24.31 -41.78
C GLY A 631 6.36 -22.81 -41.52
N ALA A 632 6.97 -22.26 -40.47
CA ALA A 632 7.00 -20.81 -40.27
C ALA A 632 7.74 -20.11 -41.43
N ASP A 633 7.18 -19.00 -41.90
CA ASP A 633 7.76 -18.20 -42.99
C ASP A 633 8.98 -17.40 -42.49
N VAL A 634 10.15 -17.78 -42.99
CA VAL A 634 11.44 -17.14 -42.69
C VAL A 634 11.57 -15.75 -43.33
N THR A 635 10.76 -15.44 -44.35
CA THR A 635 10.78 -14.19 -45.12
C THR A 635 9.78 -13.16 -44.61
N ALA A 636 8.93 -13.52 -43.66
CA ALA A 636 7.95 -12.63 -43.08
C ALA A 636 8.61 -11.36 -42.52
N VAL A 637 7.96 -10.22 -42.67
CA VAL A 637 8.44 -8.92 -42.18
C VAL A 637 7.45 -8.29 -41.21
N ASP A 638 7.97 -7.74 -40.13
CA ASP A 638 7.19 -6.96 -39.17
C ASP A 638 6.87 -5.54 -39.70
N TRP A 639 6.19 -4.73 -38.90
CA TRP A 639 5.83 -3.34 -39.22
C TRP A 639 7.03 -2.40 -39.45
N LEU A 640 8.25 -2.77 -39.03
CA LEU A 640 9.48 -2.05 -39.32
C LEU A 640 10.18 -2.60 -40.55
N GLY A 641 9.60 -3.57 -41.26
CA GLY A 641 10.26 -4.27 -42.36
C GLY A 641 11.35 -5.25 -41.88
N SER A 642 11.42 -5.55 -40.58
CA SER A 642 12.43 -6.47 -40.05
C SER A 642 11.96 -7.92 -40.20
N THR A 643 12.82 -8.80 -40.72
CA THR A 643 12.61 -10.25 -40.74
C THR A 643 13.01 -10.91 -39.40
N PRO A 644 12.70 -12.18 -39.13
CA PRO A 644 13.19 -12.88 -37.94
C PRO A 644 14.72 -12.84 -37.83
N LEU A 645 15.42 -12.90 -38.98
CA LEU A 645 16.87 -12.77 -39.06
C LEU A 645 17.32 -11.41 -38.50
N HIS A 646 16.64 -10.30 -38.80
CA HIS A 646 16.99 -9.00 -38.24
C HIS A 646 16.87 -8.91 -36.72
N LEU A 647 16.05 -9.75 -36.09
CA LEU A 647 15.77 -9.64 -34.65
C LEU A 647 16.68 -10.51 -33.77
N THR A 648 17.41 -11.47 -34.35
CA THR A 648 18.34 -12.30 -33.57
C THR A 648 19.65 -11.57 -33.30
N SER A 649 20.23 -11.84 -32.12
CA SER A 649 21.63 -11.51 -31.80
C SER A 649 22.51 -12.75 -31.66
N ASP A 650 21.90 -13.94 -31.76
CA ASP A 650 22.51 -15.25 -31.61
C ASP A 650 22.95 -15.79 -32.99
N SER A 651 24.22 -16.21 -33.05
CA SER A 651 24.88 -16.72 -34.25
C SER A 651 24.27 -18.03 -34.77
N ASP A 652 23.88 -18.93 -33.88
CA ASP A 652 23.34 -20.23 -34.25
C ASP A 652 21.94 -20.08 -34.83
N ILE A 653 21.14 -19.19 -34.25
CA ILE A 653 19.82 -18.83 -34.80
C ILE A 653 19.97 -18.19 -36.18
N ALA A 654 20.89 -17.23 -36.34
CA ALA A 654 21.12 -16.58 -37.62
C ALA A 654 21.54 -17.60 -38.70
N MET A 655 22.42 -18.53 -38.35
CA MET A 655 22.87 -19.59 -39.25
C MET A 655 21.70 -20.48 -39.70
N ILE A 656 20.85 -20.92 -38.76
CA ILE A 656 19.68 -21.72 -39.09
C ILE A 656 18.70 -20.97 -40.00
N LEU A 657 18.44 -19.69 -39.71
CA LEU A 657 17.54 -18.88 -40.53
C LEU A 657 18.09 -18.72 -41.95
N LEU A 658 19.39 -18.44 -42.09
CA LEU A 658 20.07 -18.36 -43.39
C LEU A 658 20.02 -19.70 -44.15
N ASP A 659 20.30 -20.81 -43.47
CA ASP A 659 20.28 -22.15 -44.08
C ASP A 659 18.86 -22.58 -44.48
N LYS A 660 17.83 -22.03 -43.84
CA LYS A 660 16.41 -22.20 -44.21
C LYS A 660 15.92 -21.17 -45.24
N GLY A 661 16.81 -20.37 -45.82
CA GLY A 661 16.51 -19.48 -46.94
C GLY A 661 16.20 -18.03 -46.58
N ALA A 662 16.55 -17.56 -45.37
CA ALA A 662 16.50 -16.14 -45.06
C ALA A 662 17.45 -15.35 -45.98
N ASP A 663 16.96 -14.26 -46.56
CA ASP A 663 17.77 -13.39 -47.40
C ASP A 663 18.54 -12.37 -46.53
N ILE A 664 19.87 -12.47 -46.59
CA ILE A 664 20.82 -11.62 -45.86
C ILE A 664 20.82 -10.16 -46.34
N THR A 665 20.28 -9.89 -47.55
CA THR A 665 20.27 -8.58 -48.20
C THR A 665 19.04 -7.74 -47.84
N VAL A 666 18.02 -8.34 -47.23
CA VAL A 666 16.81 -7.63 -46.81
C VAL A 666 17.18 -6.53 -45.82
N THR A 667 16.47 -5.40 -45.92
CA THR A 667 16.64 -4.27 -45.03
C THR A 667 15.33 -3.90 -44.35
N ASP A 668 15.41 -3.39 -43.13
CA ASP A 668 14.28 -2.74 -42.47
C ASP A 668 13.90 -1.39 -43.13
N HIS A 669 12.86 -0.72 -42.63
CA HIS A 669 12.40 0.57 -43.15
C HIS A 669 13.43 1.72 -43.02
N ASP A 670 14.44 1.55 -42.15
CA ASP A 670 15.58 2.46 -42.03
C ASP A 670 16.75 2.01 -42.92
N ARG A 671 16.51 1.11 -43.88
CA ARG A 671 17.51 0.48 -44.75
C ARG A 671 18.64 -0.23 -43.99
N ARG A 672 18.41 -0.66 -42.75
CA ARG A 672 19.42 -1.39 -41.97
C ARG A 672 19.35 -2.87 -42.31
N THR A 673 20.50 -3.44 -42.68
CA THR A 673 20.70 -4.89 -42.81
C THR A 673 20.92 -5.54 -41.44
N ILE A 674 20.88 -6.87 -41.37
CA ILE A 674 21.29 -7.61 -40.15
C ILE A 674 22.72 -7.26 -39.71
N LEU A 675 23.65 -6.99 -40.63
CA LEU A 675 25.03 -6.65 -40.28
C LEU A 675 25.12 -5.35 -39.45
N HIS A 676 24.26 -4.36 -39.73
CA HIS A 676 24.16 -3.16 -38.91
C HIS A 676 23.74 -3.48 -37.48
N ARG A 677 22.76 -4.38 -37.31
CA ARG A 677 22.26 -4.78 -35.99
C ARG A 677 23.27 -5.63 -35.22
N ALA A 678 23.91 -6.59 -35.88
CA ALA A 678 24.98 -7.41 -35.28
C ALA A 678 26.17 -6.55 -34.82
N SER A 679 26.56 -5.56 -35.64
CA SER A 679 27.61 -4.60 -35.29
C SER A 679 27.21 -3.72 -34.09
N SER A 680 25.97 -3.25 -34.06
CA SER A 680 25.42 -2.48 -32.94
C SER A 680 25.25 -3.30 -31.65
N ALA A 681 25.07 -4.62 -31.77
CA ALA A 681 25.00 -5.52 -30.62
C ALA A 681 26.39 -5.91 -30.08
N GLY A 682 27.45 -5.75 -30.89
CA GLY A 682 28.81 -6.19 -30.55
C GLY A 682 29.03 -7.69 -30.73
N SER A 683 28.13 -8.39 -31.43
CA SER A 683 28.20 -9.84 -31.63
C SER A 683 29.26 -10.22 -32.67
N VAL A 684 30.51 -10.38 -32.23
CA VAL A 684 31.67 -10.69 -33.10
C VAL A 684 31.42 -11.92 -33.98
N GLU A 685 30.95 -13.02 -33.39
CA GLU A 685 30.74 -14.28 -34.12
C GLU A 685 29.63 -14.13 -35.16
N LEU A 686 28.54 -13.44 -34.83
CA LEU A 686 27.47 -13.16 -35.79
C LEU A 686 27.98 -12.29 -36.94
N VAL A 687 28.72 -11.22 -36.66
CA VAL A 687 29.34 -10.37 -37.70
C VAL A 687 30.22 -11.20 -38.63
N LYS A 688 31.03 -12.10 -38.08
CA LYS A 688 31.90 -12.99 -38.85
C LYS A 688 31.09 -13.90 -39.78
N ILE A 689 30.09 -14.59 -39.27
CA ILE A 689 29.21 -15.49 -40.06
C ILE A 689 28.51 -14.72 -41.17
N LEU A 690 27.99 -13.52 -40.89
CA LEU A 690 27.30 -12.71 -41.88
C LEU A 690 28.22 -12.29 -43.04
N LEU A 691 29.46 -11.88 -42.73
CA LEU A 691 30.44 -11.53 -43.75
C LEU A 691 30.89 -12.75 -44.56
N GLU A 692 31.04 -13.91 -43.92
CA GLU A 692 31.33 -15.18 -44.61
C GLU A 692 30.19 -15.63 -45.53
N LYS A 693 28.93 -15.34 -45.16
CA LYS A 693 27.73 -15.59 -45.96
C LYS A 693 27.43 -14.48 -46.99
N GLY A 694 28.35 -13.52 -47.18
CA GLY A 694 28.29 -12.52 -48.24
C GLY A 694 27.49 -11.26 -47.92
N ALA A 695 27.31 -10.90 -46.64
CA ALA A 695 26.75 -9.60 -46.28
C ALA A 695 27.63 -8.47 -46.83
N ASP A 696 26.99 -7.46 -47.43
CA ASP A 696 27.69 -6.25 -47.87
C ASP A 696 28.18 -5.45 -46.66
N VAL A 697 29.50 -5.44 -46.47
CA VAL A 697 30.19 -4.74 -45.38
C VAL A 697 29.99 -3.22 -45.43
N ASN A 698 29.72 -2.67 -46.62
CA ASN A 698 29.57 -1.23 -46.88
C ASN A 698 28.12 -0.83 -47.16
N ALA A 699 27.15 -1.73 -46.93
CA ALA A 699 25.74 -1.38 -47.02
C ALA A 699 25.44 -0.16 -46.13
N VAL A 700 24.59 0.74 -46.62
CA VAL A 700 24.23 1.98 -45.93
C VAL A 700 22.76 1.99 -45.51
N SER A 701 22.52 2.39 -44.26
CA SER A 701 21.21 2.75 -43.75
C SER A 701 20.66 4.03 -44.39
N LYS A 702 19.42 4.39 -44.06
CA LYS A 702 18.73 5.59 -44.55
C LYS A 702 19.46 6.88 -44.21
N ASP A 703 20.18 6.90 -43.08
CA ASP A 703 21.01 8.03 -42.64
C ASP A 703 22.44 7.97 -43.21
N GLY A 704 22.73 7.08 -44.16
CA GLY A 704 24.06 6.90 -44.75
C GLY A 704 25.06 6.15 -43.87
N LYS A 705 24.64 5.63 -42.70
CA LYS A 705 25.53 4.91 -41.78
C LYS A 705 25.76 3.48 -42.26
N THR A 706 27.02 3.04 -42.26
CA THR A 706 27.46 1.65 -42.47
C THR A 706 27.51 0.86 -41.16
N ALA A 707 27.72 -0.46 -41.23
CA ALA A 707 27.93 -1.29 -40.03
C ALA A 707 29.11 -0.81 -39.16
N LEU A 708 30.16 -0.25 -39.76
CA LEU A 708 31.32 0.29 -39.03
C LEU A 708 30.93 1.46 -38.11
N HIS A 709 30.00 2.32 -38.55
CA HIS A 709 29.48 3.45 -37.76
C HIS A 709 28.75 2.99 -36.49
N HIS A 710 28.17 1.79 -36.51
CA HIS A 710 27.43 1.23 -35.38
C HIS A 710 28.31 0.41 -34.42
N SER A 711 29.54 0.06 -34.81
CA SER A 711 30.40 -0.88 -34.07
C SER A 711 30.63 -0.48 -32.62
N THR A 712 30.29 -1.39 -31.69
CA THR A 712 30.38 -1.17 -30.24
C THR A 712 31.64 -1.74 -29.60
N SER A 713 32.27 -2.74 -30.23
CA SER A 713 33.48 -3.41 -29.75
C SER A 713 34.65 -3.27 -30.72
N ALA A 714 35.86 -3.21 -30.18
CA ALA A 714 37.09 -3.09 -30.97
C ALA A 714 37.29 -4.29 -31.90
N GLU A 715 36.87 -5.47 -31.46
CA GLU A 715 36.92 -6.72 -32.23
C GLU A 715 36.00 -6.66 -33.45
N VAL A 716 34.75 -6.19 -33.30
CA VAL A 716 33.83 -6.00 -34.43
C VAL A 716 34.39 -4.95 -35.40
N THR A 717 34.90 -3.83 -34.88
CA THR A 717 35.52 -2.77 -35.69
C THR A 717 36.68 -3.32 -36.51
N THR A 718 37.59 -4.06 -35.88
CA THR A 718 38.76 -4.66 -36.52
C THR A 718 38.35 -5.67 -37.59
N LEU A 719 37.39 -6.54 -37.28
CA LEU A 719 36.87 -7.55 -38.22
C LEU A 719 36.21 -6.91 -39.44
N LEU A 720 35.36 -5.88 -39.24
CA LEU A 720 34.72 -5.16 -40.35
C LEU A 720 35.77 -4.54 -41.28
N LEU A 721 36.80 -3.89 -40.71
CA LEU A 721 37.88 -3.28 -41.48
C LEU A 721 38.71 -4.31 -42.25
N GLU A 722 39.01 -5.46 -41.63
CA GLU A 722 39.72 -6.57 -42.29
C GLU A 722 38.91 -7.19 -43.44
N LYS A 723 37.59 -7.09 -43.38
CA LYS A 723 36.67 -7.53 -44.44
C LYS A 723 36.31 -6.42 -45.43
N GLY A 724 37.03 -5.29 -45.42
CA GLY A 724 36.93 -4.25 -46.43
C GLY A 724 35.90 -3.15 -46.13
N ALA A 725 35.53 -2.95 -44.87
CA ALA A 725 34.75 -1.78 -44.47
C ALA A 725 35.51 -0.49 -44.80
N ASP A 726 34.84 0.47 -45.44
CA ASP A 726 35.41 1.78 -45.72
C ASP A 726 35.51 2.61 -44.44
N ILE A 727 36.74 2.78 -43.95
CA ILE A 727 37.07 3.56 -42.75
C ILE A 727 36.79 5.06 -42.93
N THR A 728 36.70 5.52 -44.17
CA THR A 728 36.45 6.92 -44.54
C THR A 728 34.99 7.24 -44.81
N ALA A 729 34.12 6.22 -44.83
CA ALA A 729 32.69 6.41 -45.05
C ALA A 729 32.11 7.41 -44.06
N THR A 730 31.18 8.22 -44.56
CA THR A 730 30.44 9.23 -43.79
C THR A 730 28.95 9.03 -43.90
N ASP A 731 28.24 9.30 -42.82
CA ASP A 731 26.78 9.40 -42.84
C ASP A 731 26.29 10.67 -43.57
N THR A 732 24.97 10.89 -43.63
CA THR A 732 24.37 12.06 -44.31
C THR A 732 24.79 13.41 -43.71
N ASP A 733 25.24 13.43 -42.45
CA ASP A 733 25.73 14.61 -41.75
C ASP A 733 27.26 14.75 -41.81
N GLY A 734 27.94 13.92 -42.61
CA GLY A 734 29.39 13.92 -42.73
C GLY A 734 30.12 13.26 -41.54
N TRP A 735 29.42 12.51 -40.70
CA TRP A 735 30.04 11.85 -39.55
C TRP A 735 30.70 10.55 -39.96
N THR A 736 31.98 10.40 -39.63
CA THR A 736 32.72 9.13 -39.75
C THR A 736 32.51 8.25 -38.52
N SER A 737 32.91 6.97 -38.62
CA SER A 737 32.90 6.04 -37.48
C SER A 737 33.71 6.55 -36.27
N LEU A 738 34.81 7.29 -36.51
CA LEU A 738 35.62 7.89 -35.44
C LEU A 738 34.86 8.99 -34.68
N HIS A 739 34.01 9.76 -35.35
CA HIS A 739 33.16 10.77 -34.70
C HIS A 739 32.15 10.10 -33.77
N PHE A 740 31.50 9.01 -34.20
CA PHE A 740 30.56 8.25 -33.37
C PHE A 740 31.24 7.59 -32.18
N ALA A 741 32.39 6.92 -32.38
CA ALA A 741 33.15 6.30 -31.29
C ALA A 741 33.59 7.35 -30.25
N SER A 742 34.01 8.52 -30.72
CA SER A 742 34.39 9.65 -29.85
C SER A 742 33.20 10.22 -29.09
N LEU A 743 32.03 10.37 -29.73
CA LEU A 743 30.81 10.86 -29.07
C LEU A 743 30.32 9.90 -27.96
N MET A 744 30.36 8.60 -28.25
CA MET A 744 29.81 7.53 -27.38
C MET A 744 30.80 7.03 -26.32
N ASN A 745 31.96 7.66 -26.18
CA ASN A 745 33.03 7.26 -25.26
C ASN A 745 33.55 5.82 -25.44
N ARG A 746 33.68 5.35 -26.69
CA ARG A 746 34.13 3.98 -26.99
C ARG A 746 35.65 3.96 -27.19
N LEU A 747 36.40 4.04 -26.09
CA LEU A 747 37.87 4.18 -26.08
C LEU A 747 38.59 3.14 -26.94
N GLU A 748 38.26 1.86 -26.77
CA GLU A 748 38.93 0.78 -27.49
C GLU A 748 38.56 0.76 -28.99
N VAL A 749 37.33 1.16 -29.35
CA VAL A 749 36.93 1.35 -30.75
C VAL A 749 37.70 2.53 -31.37
N VAL A 750 37.90 3.63 -30.64
CA VAL A 750 38.73 4.75 -31.09
C VAL A 750 40.16 4.27 -31.38
N LYS A 751 40.79 3.53 -30.45
CA LYS A 751 42.13 2.99 -30.66
C LYS A 751 42.20 2.09 -31.89
N ALA A 752 41.28 1.14 -32.02
CA ALA A 752 41.22 0.23 -33.17
C ALA A 752 41.07 0.98 -34.52
N LEU A 753 40.20 2.00 -34.56
CA LEU A 753 40.04 2.86 -35.74
C LEU A 753 41.35 3.61 -36.08
N LEU A 754 42.03 4.18 -35.08
CA LEU A 754 43.28 4.91 -35.29
C LEU A 754 44.42 3.99 -35.74
N GLU A 755 44.52 2.79 -35.16
CA GLU A 755 45.50 1.76 -35.55
C GLU A 755 45.31 1.33 -37.01
N LYS A 756 44.07 1.25 -37.49
CA LYS A 756 43.73 0.93 -38.88
C LYS A 756 43.70 2.16 -39.80
N GLY A 757 44.16 3.32 -39.33
CA GLY A 757 44.41 4.51 -40.15
C GLY A 757 43.21 5.47 -40.32
N ALA A 758 42.27 5.51 -39.37
CA ALA A 758 41.16 6.47 -39.42
C ALA A 758 41.67 7.92 -39.40
N GLY A 759 41.15 8.74 -40.33
CA GLY A 759 41.51 10.15 -40.43
C GLY A 759 40.98 10.97 -39.26
N ILE A 760 41.87 11.53 -38.44
CA ILE A 760 41.53 12.36 -37.28
C ILE A 760 41.07 13.78 -37.65
N THR A 761 41.46 14.27 -38.83
CA THR A 761 41.18 15.65 -39.29
C THR A 761 39.89 15.78 -40.10
N ALA A 762 39.16 14.67 -40.32
CA ALA A 762 37.88 14.70 -41.02
C ALA A 762 36.89 15.59 -40.25
N LYS A 763 36.13 16.42 -40.97
CA LYS A 763 35.13 17.32 -40.39
C LYS A 763 33.74 16.88 -40.86
N ASN A 764 32.79 16.83 -39.93
CA ASN A 764 31.38 16.67 -40.27
C ASN A 764 30.80 17.96 -40.89
N ASN A 765 29.52 17.92 -41.29
CA ASN A 765 28.83 19.07 -41.91
C ASN A 765 28.72 20.29 -40.98
N SER A 766 28.94 20.12 -39.67
CA SER A 766 29.04 21.24 -38.71
C SER A 766 30.47 21.79 -38.55
N GLY A 767 31.43 21.30 -39.35
CA GLY A 767 32.83 21.69 -39.28
C GLY A 767 33.61 21.12 -38.09
N ARG A 768 33.03 20.15 -37.35
CA ARG A 768 33.64 19.57 -36.13
C ARG A 768 34.42 18.31 -36.45
N THR A 769 35.61 18.18 -35.87
CA THR A 769 36.43 16.96 -35.88
C THR A 769 36.03 16.02 -34.74
N SER A 770 36.57 14.79 -34.75
CA SER A 770 36.39 13.84 -33.63
C SER A 770 36.97 14.38 -32.31
N TYR A 771 38.06 15.15 -32.38
CA TYR A 771 38.64 15.84 -31.22
C TYR A 771 37.68 16.91 -30.67
N ASP A 772 37.07 17.73 -31.55
CA ASP A 772 36.12 18.76 -31.14
C ASP A 772 34.89 18.18 -30.43
N ILE A 773 34.49 16.97 -30.79
CA ILE A 773 33.41 16.22 -30.15
C ILE A 773 33.84 15.71 -28.76
N ALA A 774 35.05 15.16 -28.64
CA ALA A 774 35.52 14.54 -27.40
C ALA A 774 36.01 15.55 -26.34
N ARG A 775 36.61 16.68 -26.75
CA ARG A 775 37.40 17.58 -25.86
C ARG A 775 36.71 18.05 -24.59
N TRP A 776 35.39 18.20 -24.61
CA TRP A 776 34.63 18.68 -23.44
C TRP A 776 33.99 17.56 -22.60
N ARG A 777 33.77 16.38 -23.19
CA ARG A 777 32.98 15.31 -22.56
C ARG A 777 33.82 14.07 -22.23
N HIS A 778 34.84 13.77 -23.02
CA HIS A 778 35.63 12.53 -22.94
C HIS A 778 37.14 12.85 -23.02
N PRO A 779 37.75 13.37 -21.94
CA PRO A 779 39.13 13.87 -21.95
C PRO A 779 40.18 12.83 -22.38
N GLN A 780 39.98 11.56 -22.04
CA GLN A 780 40.90 10.48 -22.42
C GLN A 780 40.93 10.26 -23.94
N ILE A 781 39.77 10.29 -24.60
CA ILE A 781 39.69 10.17 -26.06
C ILE A 781 40.28 11.41 -26.73
N ALA A 782 39.99 12.60 -26.20
CA ALA A 782 40.56 13.85 -26.73
C ALA A 782 42.09 13.86 -26.67
N MET A 783 42.66 13.36 -25.58
CA MET A 783 44.10 13.22 -25.40
C MET A 783 44.70 12.24 -26.43
N ILE A 784 44.11 11.07 -26.64
CA ILE A 784 44.57 10.11 -27.66
C ILE A 784 44.53 10.70 -29.07
N LEU A 785 43.47 11.43 -29.40
CA LEU A 785 43.34 12.09 -30.70
C LEU A 785 44.40 13.19 -30.89
N LEU A 786 44.68 13.97 -29.84
CA LEU A 786 45.71 15.02 -29.85
C LEU A 786 47.12 14.42 -29.96
N GLU A 787 47.43 13.35 -29.22
CA GLU A 787 48.71 12.65 -29.32
C GLU A 787 48.93 12.09 -30.72
N LYS A 788 47.89 11.54 -31.34
CA LYS A 788 47.94 11.07 -32.72
C LYS A 788 48.17 12.23 -33.71
N GLU A 789 47.55 13.37 -33.49
CA GLU A 789 47.76 14.60 -34.30
C GLU A 789 49.19 15.13 -34.21
N ILE A 790 49.77 15.17 -33.01
CA ILE A 790 51.16 15.58 -32.79
C ILE A 790 52.12 14.60 -33.48
N LYS A 791 51.86 13.29 -33.40
CA LYS A 791 52.68 12.28 -34.08
C LYS A 791 52.59 12.46 -35.60
N ASP A 792 51.39 12.54 -36.17
CA ASP A 792 51.18 12.64 -37.62
C ASP A 792 51.72 13.96 -38.22
N SER A 793 51.75 15.06 -37.44
CA SER A 793 52.39 16.33 -37.84
C SER A 793 53.92 16.25 -37.79
N SER A 794 54.50 15.65 -36.75
CA SER A 794 55.96 15.48 -36.62
C SER A 794 56.58 14.60 -37.72
N VAL A 795 55.82 13.67 -38.32
CA VAL A 795 56.28 12.85 -39.46
C VAL A 795 56.25 13.61 -40.79
N ARG A 796 55.42 14.67 -40.93
CA ARG A 796 55.37 15.51 -42.14
C ARG A 796 56.49 16.53 -42.22
N ASP A 797 57.10 16.91 -41.10
CA ASP A 797 58.21 17.86 -41.06
C ASP A 797 59.60 17.20 -41.28
N VAL A 798 59.67 15.89 -41.52
CA VAL A 798 60.92 15.10 -41.68
C VAL A 798 61.03 14.40 -43.05
N ASN A 799 60.04 14.54 -43.93
CA ASN A 799 60.10 14.15 -45.36
C ASN A 799 59.98 15.38 -46.24
#